data_AF-A0A6I2R5F9-F1
#
_entry.id   AF-A0A6I2R5F9-F1
#
_cell.length_a   1.000
_cell.length_b   1.000
_cell.length_c   1.000
_cell.angle_alpha   90.00
_cell.angle_beta   90.00
_cell.angle_gamma   90.00
#
_symmetry.space_group_name_H-M   'P 1'
#
loop_
_entity.id
_entity.type
_entity.pdbx_description
1 polymer ?
#
loop_
_entity_poly.entity_id
_entity_poly.type
_entity_poly.pdbx_seq_one_letter_code
_entity_poly.pdbx_strand_id
1 'polypeptide(L)'
;MKAHWQGGAPCPRRDPPGADPSCPTFLYGGDLMKKRMFSLFLALTLCLGLLPATAWAAGETVPSNVTLAGTALESGKSYIATVDGITEKTGESAETNYLTYDNGTLIVIGTVEITCDSAGLSFYNGTLTLAGNGDLTIAASGSNSAVSGSPQSTLTTAEGFSGSITLGSVNASAVQNVVLDLTTGGDILISSAKNSAVNTPQNPVMLAGKTVTIKGTDETTEASPANVSTVTAPKLNVTAGDGVTITGSGAIPLIADDNGGECAVTLNAGGDVEIVNKGGMAVFGPLTVTEAHNVTIGGGGTSLLYSANGVHCINASGTVKMESSGIVCSGNDANGLTITGAETVDIAGESTSAPVVTGMTLNECGAATVTRLQCSDTMAPIASTVTSDIPVLLRNGSNDIEPQLLWDGEYYQKAAVDDVYMEPSSEAAVYYEAGDGYVMFSKTSDGTKTGTANAVLLNAGSTAPIAGNLAEVKVIGENSLSEIQSLDEVGTKVSFTGNGTLHTFFGGSVEPEIADSVAFHGLVCVMTTEAPQEQEKPSISMNFTAYGTSDLPPIMWESDQDPGSFVVGTVSSKEAIVTIRLTVSEGATLTIPKEVPLKIEKSEEISCLTNHGTLINNSTVSLPDATPADIKGLRLTGSGLVQVPSGTSITYYTNEGVELGNHKMENLDLSSADADQGDLKIDGYHWDNADRTLTLNGLALTGTLTLPDASGGEIKIVMSKESLVNSVSVSGSYRPTVHITGSAPLTVQSISGDMSLTVAQGAVLNAMERINIGSSGNADSIITVNGTLTVKGDSGIRCGQMVTGADGTVNISGACGVAVFGVNGSSGTEYKGAFQIANGGTFTADCTDYNVMVFTGGAAVTKENAETYLVLPDNYLPAGHSIRVVTGESGGDTHYAVTVAQKDADLTLVSEHITGAGGKMELKYQPTPTPDPDPTPDPDPMPGGGSDDSEPSYSILLTETKGGVLAVRYKYASKGDTVTITVTPDAGYELDALTAEDKNGKELALTDKGDGKYTFPMPGSQVTVTARFKQTDTGTENPFTDISKNDYFYDAVLWAVEEGITSGTSDTTFSPNVSCTRAQMVTFLWRVSGFPKASITNPFTDVSADAYYYDAVLWAVEQGITGGTGDGKFSPDAPCTRAQMATFLWRAAGSPAPASNVSAFTDVPEGSWYAKAVQWAYEQNITNGTGDGKFSPDATCTRAQMVQMLKISNQEFHVVK
;
A
#
# COMPACT_ATOMS: atom_id res chain seq x y z
N MET A 1 -58.95 34.33 -10.25
CA MET A 1 -60.33 34.86 -10.09
C MET A 1 -60.51 35.38 -8.66
N LYS A 2 -61.43 36.34 -8.48
CA LYS A 2 -61.92 36.98 -7.21
C LYS A 2 -62.32 35.94 -6.12
N ALA A 3 -62.47 36.23 -4.81
CA ALA A 3 -62.68 37.45 -4.01
C ALA A 3 -62.09 37.28 -2.56
N HIS A 4 -61.48 38.25 -1.85
CA HIS A 4 -62.04 39.43 -1.12
C HIS A 4 -62.93 39.07 0.11
N TRP A 5 -62.76 39.54 1.36
CA TRP A 5 -62.51 40.90 1.94
C TRP A 5 -61.55 40.87 3.17
N GLN A 6 -60.58 41.78 3.37
CA GLN A 6 -60.61 43.10 4.11
C GLN A 6 -61.01 43.04 5.60
N GLY A 7 -60.39 43.75 6.56
CA GLY A 7 -59.28 44.74 6.62
C GLY A 7 -59.16 45.26 8.09
N GLY A 8 -58.19 46.08 8.55
CA GLY A 8 -57.05 46.77 7.94
C GLY A 8 -56.09 47.35 9.02
N ALA A 9 -54.96 47.93 8.60
CA ALA A 9 -53.79 48.35 9.42
C ALA A 9 -53.89 49.84 9.90
N PRO A 10 -52.83 50.63 10.31
CA PRO A 10 -51.36 50.48 10.11
C PRO A 10 -50.35 50.89 11.24
N CYS A 11 -49.17 50.24 11.23
CA CYS A 11 -47.77 50.74 11.14
C CYS A 11 -47.43 52.27 11.11
N PRO A 12 -46.13 52.72 11.10
CA PRO A 12 -44.83 52.13 11.57
C PRO A 12 -43.78 53.14 12.17
N ARG A 13 -42.58 52.66 12.59
CA ARG A 13 -41.18 53.19 12.34
C ARG A 13 -40.16 53.17 13.51
N ARG A 14 -38.87 53.14 13.10
CA ARG A 14 -37.60 53.00 13.84
C ARG A 14 -36.91 54.35 14.16
N ASP A 15 -36.17 54.39 15.29
CA ASP A 15 -34.83 54.97 15.58
C ASP A 15 -34.46 56.44 15.17
N PRO A 16 -33.29 56.98 15.57
CA PRO A 16 -32.68 57.19 16.91
C PRO A 16 -32.57 58.73 17.17
N PRO A 17 -31.60 59.37 17.89
CA PRO A 17 -30.53 58.94 18.83
C PRO A 17 -30.62 59.65 20.21
N GLY A 18 -29.48 59.98 20.88
CA GLY A 18 -29.46 60.55 22.24
C GLY A 18 -28.42 61.67 22.49
N ALA A 19 -28.37 62.17 23.74
CA ALA A 19 -27.24 62.91 24.36
C ALA A 19 -27.48 63.11 25.88
N ASP A 20 -26.42 62.92 26.67
CA ASP A 20 -26.29 63.24 28.12
C ASP A 20 -25.95 64.74 28.29
N PRO A 21 -26.27 65.46 29.41
CA PRO A 21 -25.48 65.34 30.65
C PRO A 21 -26.26 65.56 31.99
N SER A 22 -25.85 64.91 33.09
CA SER A 22 -25.66 65.60 34.39
C SER A 22 -24.92 64.83 35.50
N CYS A 23 -23.96 65.53 36.11
CA CYS A 23 -23.29 65.27 37.41
C CYS A 23 -23.65 66.47 38.35
N PRO A 24 -23.35 66.53 39.68
CA PRO A 24 -22.28 65.81 40.40
C PRO A 24 -22.46 65.42 41.92
N THR A 25 -21.50 64.60 42.40
CA THR A 25 -20.83 64.56 43.76
C THR A 25 -21.54 64.28 45.12
N PHE A 26 -21.31 63.07 45.66
CA PHE A 26 -20.40 62.65 46.80
C PHE A 26 -20.38 63.21 48.25
N LEU A 27 -19.87 62.31 49.15
CA LEU A 27 -19.42 62.41 50.59
C LEU A 27 -20.50 62.07 51.66
N TYR A 28 -20.29 61.51 52.87
CA TYR A 28 -19.18 60.92 53.70
C TYR A 28 -19.84 60.02 54.80
N GLY A 29 -19.24 59.08 55.58
CA GLY A 29 -17.94 58.37 55.51
C GLY A 29 -17.13 58.20 56.84
N GLY A 30 -17.36 57.15 57.69
CA GLY A 30 -16.40 56.77 58.78
C GLY A 30 -16.89 55.98 60.03
N ASP A 31 -16.04 55.02 60.47
CA ASP A 31 -15.74 54.52 61.85
C ASP A 31 -16.75 53.68 62.69
N LEU A 32 -16.56 52.33 62.75
CA LEU A 32 -16.49 51.54 64.01
C LEU A 32 -16.11 50.04 63.80
N MET A 33 -14.83 49.64 63.96
CA MET A 33 -14.43 48.30 64.49
C MET A 33 -12.91 48.12 64.74
N LYS A 34 -12.33 48.98 65.59
CA LYS A 34 -11.03 48.73 66.25
C LYS A 34 -11.19 48.75 67.78
N LYS A 35 -11.79 47.71 68.38
CA LYS A 35 -11.93 47.62 69.86
C LYS A 35 -12.35 46.26 70.48
N ARG A 36 -11.76 45.12 70.08
CA ARG A 36 -11.81 43.85 70.87
C ARG A 36 -10.51 43.01 70.91
N MET A 37 -9.34 43.65 70.80
CA MET A 37 -8.05 43.05 71.20
C MET A 37 -7.55 43.71 72.49
N PHE A 38 -8.01 43.24 73.65
CA PHE A 38 -7.43 43.55 74.97
C PHE A 38 -7.95 42.57 76.05
N SER A 39 -7.54 41.29 75.97
CA SER A 39 -7.73 40.31 77.07
C SER A 39 -6.74 39.13 77.03
N LEU A 40 -5.56 39.31 76.42
CA LEU A 40 -4.37 38.55 76.82
C LEU A 40 -3.68 39.32 77.97
N PHE A 41 -2.89 38.62 78.80
CA PHE A 41 -2.17 39.12 79.99
C PHE A 41 -2.99 39.34 81.29
N LEU A 42 -3.65 38.29 81.80
CA LEU A 42 -3.71 38.07 83.27
C LEU A 42 -3.96 36.60 83.71
N ALA A 43 -3.20 35.64 83.16
CA ALA A 43 -3.21 34.24 83.64
C ALA A 43 -1.91 33.48 83.36
N LEU A 44 -0.75 34.15 83.50
CA LEU A 44 0.53 33.46 83.73
C LEU A 44 0.78 33.42 85.25
N THR A 45 1.69 32.57 85.72
CA THR A 45 2.17 32.48 87.12
C THR A 45 1.18 32.00 88.20
N LEU A 46 0.72 30.74 88.08
CA LEU A 46 0.39 29.78 89.16
C LEU A 46 -0.07 28.48 88.45
N CYS A 47 0.68 27.37 88.36
CA CYS A 47 1.79 26.91 89.19
C CYS A 47 2.93 26.30 88.34
N LEU A 48 4.16 26.79 88.50
CA LEU A 48 5.35 25.96 88.36
C LEU A 48 5.82 25.57 89.77
N GLY A 49 6.27 24.33 89.94
CA GLY A 49 7.05 23.92 91.11
C GLY A 49 6.49 22.72 91.87
N LEU A 50 6.73 21.52 91.34
CA LEU A 50 7.15 20.34 92.11
C LEU A 50 7.88 19.37 91.16
N LEU A 51 9.20 19.36 91.28
CA LEU A 51 10.20 18.47 90.65
C LEU A 51 10.31 17.12 91.42
N PRO A 52 11.21 16.14 91.11
CA PRO A 52 12.15 16.00 89.97
C PRO A 52 12.32 14.56 89.35
N ALA A 53 13.12 14.52 88.26
CA ALA A 53 14.20 13.56 87.93
C ALA A 53 13.99 12.12 87.37
N THR A 54 14.50 11.97 86.12
CA THR A 54 15.24 10.82 85.54
C THR A 54 14.50 9.49 85.28
N ALA A 55 14.69 8.79 84.14
CA ALA A 55 15.84 8.77 83.23
C ALA A 55 15.51 8.69 81.71
N TRP A 56 16.55 9.01 80.93
CA TRP A 56 16.98 8.60 79.58
C TRP A 56 16.34 7.33 78.96
N ALA A 57 16.24 7.11 77.65
CA ALA A 57 16.69 7.82 76.41
C ALA A 57 15.66 7.45 75.27
N ALA A 58 15.72 7.90 74.01
CA ALA A 58 16.66 8.71 73.22
C ALA A 58 15.86 9.66 72.31
N GLY A 59 16.53 10.53 71.54
CA GLY A 59 15.88 11.35 70.52
C GLY A 59 16.49 11.09 69.15
N GLU A 60 15.71 11.30 68.08
CA GLU A 60 16.25 11.42 66.73
C GLU A 60 15.38 12.32 65.84
N THR A 61 15.95 12.68 64.69
CA THR A 61 15.54 13.76 63.79
C THR A 61 14.48 13.36 62.76
N VAL A 62 13.70 14.34 62.28
CA VAL A 62 12.71 14.19 61.20
C VAL A 62 13.38 13.72 59.90
N PRO A 63 12.88 12.65 59.23
CA PRO A 63 13.39 12.21 57.92
C PRO A 63 12.60 12.81 56.74
N SER A 64 13.10 12.57 55.53
CA SER A 64 12.69 13.25 54.29
C SER A 64 11.76 12.45 53.35
N ASN A 65 11.34 11.23 53.72
CA ASN A 65 10.60 10.31 52.86
C ASN A 65 9.44 9.65 53.62
N VAL A 66 8.31 9.37 52.96
CA VAL A 66 7.16 8.60 53.50
C VAL A 66 6.75 7.52 52.49
N THR A 67 6.51 6.30 52.98
CA THR A 67 6.02 5.15 52.20
C THR A 67 4.64 4.74 52.70
N LEU A 68 3.70 4.40 51.81
CA LEU A 68 2.44 3.74 52.17
C LEU A 68 2.68 2.26 52.54
N ALA A 69 3.45 2.01 53.60
CA ALA A 69 3.72 0.68 54.11
C ALA A 69 2.53 0.14 54.92
N GLY A 70 1.43 -0.16 54.24
CA GLY A 70 0.33 -0.95 54.82
C GLY A 70 -0.38 -0.31 56.02
N THR A 71 -0.75 0.97 55.95
CA THR A 71 -1.75 1.51 56.90
C THR A 71 -2.70 2.46 56.19
N ALA A 72 -3.99 2.35 56.52
CA ALA A 72 -5.05 3.12 55.90
C ALA A 72 -5.20 4.50 56.55
N LEU A 73 -5.46 5.52 55.72
CA LEU A 73 -6.04 6.77 56.20
C LEU A 73 -7.52 6.46 56.51
N GLU A 74 -8.06 6.92 57.65
CA GLU A 74 -9.48 7.32 57.69
C GLU A 74 -9.56 8.83 57.45
N SER A 75 -10.78 9.34 57.27
CA SER A 75 -11.03 10.77 57.28
C SER A 75 -12.33 11.11 57.99
N GLY A 76 -12.57 12.40 58.21
CA GLY A 76 -13.38 12.82 59.35
C GLY A 76 -12.67 12.65 60.70
N LYS A 77 -11.96 11.54 60.93
CA LYS A 77 -10.75 11.54 61.76
C LYS A 77 -9.58 12.04 60.93
N SER A 78 -8.83 13.06 61.34
CA SER A 78 -7.69 13.51 60.53
C SER A 78 -6.55 12.49 60.61
N TYR A 79 -6.15 11.88 59.50
CA TYR A 79 -5.01 10.96 59.51
C TYR A 79 -3.69 11.64 59.17
N ILE A 80 -2.64 11.20 59.84
CA ILE A 80 -1.28 11.70 59.69
C ILE A 80 -0.40 10.54 59.19
N ALA A 81 0.33 10.78 58.10
CA ALA A 81 1.47 9.93 57.77
C ALA A 81 2.60 10.18 58.78
N THR A 82 3.12 9.10 59.36
CA THR A 82 4.23 9.08 60.32
C THR A 82 5.41 8.30 59.76
N VAL A 83 6.49 8.21 60.55
CA VAL A 83 7.71 7.49 60.18
C VAL A 83 7.51 5.97 60.05
N ASP A 84 6.45 5.44 60.66
CA ASP A 84 6.15 4.02 60.76
C ASP A 84 4.97 3.57 59.86
N GLY A 85 4.38 4.49 59.08
CA GLY A 85 3.18 4.24 58.28
C GLY A 85 2.17 5.39 58.39
N ILE A 86 0.88 5.08 58.40
CA ILE A 86 -0.21 6.07 58.56
C ILE A 86 -0.88 5.89 59.93
N THR A 87 -1.39 6.96 60.55
CA THR A 87 -1.88 6.93 61.94
C THR A 87 -3.08 7.85 62.22
N GLU A 88 -3.96 7.38 63.11
CA GLU A 88 -5.25 7.96 63.51
C GLU A 88 -5.17 9.18 64.45
N LYS A 89 -6.20 10.05 64.43
CA LYS A 89 -6.43 11.10 65.43
C LYS A 89 -7.75 10.89 66.19
N THR A 90 -7.68 10.76 67.51
CA THR A 90 -8.83 10.53 68.41
C THR A 90 -9.17 11.74 69.31
N GLY A 91 -10.47 12.07 69.45
CA GLY A 91 -10.98 13.10 70.37
C GLY A 91 -12.27 13.81 69.93
N GLU A 92 -13.42 13.13 70.04
CA GLU A 92 -14.84 13.59 69.92
C GLU A 92 -15.16 14.88 69.12
N SER A 93 -15.58 14.75 67.86
CA SER A 93 -17.02 14.71 67.47
C SER A 93 -17.15 14.23 66.00
N ALA A 94 -18.28 13.61 65.64
CA ALA A 94 -18.37 12.82 64.40
C ALA A 94 -18.85 13.60 63.16
N GLU A 95 -18.04 13.58 62.10
CA GLU A 95 -18.46 13.45 60.68
C GLU A 95 -17.36 12.65 59.96
N THR A 96 -17.69 11.56 59.27
CA THR A 96 -16.76 10.48 58.82
C THR A 96 -16.58 10.39 57.30
N ASN A 97 -15.36 10.07 56.84
CA ASN A 97 -14.96 9.71 55.45
C ASN A 97 -13.67 8.82 55.55
N TYR A 98 -12.86 8.56 54.49
CA TYR A 98 -11.60 7.78 54.59
C TYR A 98 -10.28 8.46 54.12
N LEU A 99 -10.26 9.41 53.19
CA LEU A 99 -9.14 10.37 53.01
C LEU A 99 -9.70 11.79 52.91
N THR A 100 -9.16 12.75 53.67
CA THR A 100 -9.44 14.18 53.47
C THR A 100 -8.13 14.88 53.26
N TYR A 101 -7.91 15.30 52.02
CA TYR A 101 -6.64 15.81 51.53
C TYR A 101 -6.89 16.94 50.54
N ASP A 102 -6.42 18.13 50.87
CA ASP A 102 -6.56 19.34 50.07
C ASP A 102 -5.15 19.70 49.53
N ASN A 103 -4.92 19.39 48.25
CA ASN A 103 -3.69 19.56 47.45
C ASN A 103 -2.49 18.64 47.75
N GLY A 104 -1.99 17.98 46.70
CA GLY A 104 -0.66 17.35 46.63
C GLY A 104 -0.64 15.95 46.00
N THR A 105 0.38 15.14 46.31
CA THR A 105 0.70 13.88 45.59
C THR A 105 0.63 12.64 46.47
N LEU A 106 -0.09 11.61 46.02
CA LEU A 106 -0.14 10.27 46.63
C LEU A 106 0.75 9.30 45.83
N ILE A 107 1.81 8.78 46.45
CA ILE A 107 2.73 7.83 45.80
C ILE A 107 2.26 6.38 46.05
N VAL A 108 1.91 5.67 44.99
CA VAL A 108 1.42 4.28 44.98
C VAL A 108 2.55 3.36 44.50
N ILE A 109 2.91 2.36 45.33
CA ILE A 109 3.96 1.38 45.05
C ILE A 109 3.46 0.01 45.48
N GLY A 110 3.41 -0.96 44.55
CA GLY A 110 2.70 -2.22 44.76
C GLY A 110 1.17 -2.00 44.84
N THR A 111 0.42 -3.06 45.16
CA THR A 111 -1.05 -2.97 45.24
C THR A 111 -1.50 -2.29 46.53
N VAL A 112 -2.27 -1.21 46.41
CA VAL A 112 -2.86 -0.44 47.51
C VAL A 112 -4.37 -0.57 47.46
N GLU A 113 -4.98 -1.20 48.46
CA GLU A 113 -6.44 -1.36 48.57
C GLU A 113 -7.01 -0.56 49.75
N ILE A 114 -8.06 0.21 49.50
CA ILE A 114 -8.82 0.98 50.48
C ILE A 114 -10.27 0.50 50.43
N THR A 115 -10.74 -0.19 51.47
CA THR A 115 -12.15 -0.64 51.58
C THR A 115 -12.81 0.03 52.78
N CYS A 116 -14.01 0.60 52.60
CA CYS A 116 -14.66 1.42 53.62
C CYS A 116 -16.20 1.35 53.62
N ASP A 117 -16.79 1.39 54.83
CA ASP A 117 -18.25 1.46 55.04
C ASP A 117 -18.82 2.89 54.91
N SER A 118 -17.96 3.89 54.67
CA SER A 118 -18.36 5.28 54.40
C SER A 118 -17.69 5.79 53.12
N ALA A 119 -17.50 7.10 52.93
CA ALA A 119 -16.86 7.60 51.72
C ALA A 119 -15.37 7.26 51.74
N GLY A 120 -14.82 6.84 50.59
CA GLY A 120 -13.39 6.52 50.44
C GLY A 120 -12.54 7.78 50.49
N LEU A 121 -12.21 8.32 49.33
CA LEU A 121 -11.54 9.60 49.17
C LEU A 121 -12.57 10.74 49.17
N SER A 122 -12.40 11.77 50.02
CA SER A 122 -13.34 12.89 50.17
C SER A 122 -12.61 14.22 50.35
N PHE A 123 -12.63 15.07 49.31
CA PHE A 123 -11.88 16.32 49.30
C PHE A 123 -12.65 17.47 48.65
N TYR A 124 -12.67 18.62 49.32
CA TYR A 124 -13.53 19.76 49.00
C TYR A 124 -12.66 21.00 48.74
N ASN A 125 -12.38 21.25 47.45
CA ASN A 125 -11.24 21.97 46.87
C ASN A 125 -9.94 21.15 46.78
N GLY A 126 -9.07 21.60 45.86
CA GLY A 126 -7.70 21.14 45.68
C GLY A 126 -7.52 20.05 44.64
N THR A 127 -6.26 19.81 44.25
CA THR A 127 -5.86 18.76 43.29
C THR A 127 -5.12 17.64 44.01
N LEU A 128 -5.61 16.40 43.89
CA LEU A 128 -4.88 15.19 44.26
C LEU A 128 -4.26 14.55 43.03
N THR A 129 -2.95 14.36 43.04
CA THR A 129 -2.18 13.71 41.98
C THR A 129 -1.72 12.31 42.42
N LEU A 130 -2.07 11.26 41.69
CA LEU A 130 -1.57 9.89 41.90
C LEU A 130 -0.23 9.70 41.17
N ALA A 131 0.81 9.26 41.86
CA ALA A 131 2.15 9.04 41.28
C ALA A 131 2.71 7.66 41.65
N GLY A 132 3.74 7.20 40.95
CA GLY A 132 4.34 5.88 41.17
C GLY A 132 3.89 4.82 40.16
N ASN A 133 4.02 3.55 40.53
CA ASN A 133 3.90 2.40 39.62
C ASN A 133 3.08 1.23 40.20
N GLY A 134 2.40 1.45 41.33
CA GLY A 134 1.55 0.46 41.98
C GLY A 134 0.07 0.60 41.64
N ASP A 135 -0.67 -0.51 41.66
CA ASP A 135 -2.13 -0.51 41.49
C ASP A 135 -2.84 0.12 42.69
N LEU A 136 -3.92 0.86 42.43
CA LEU A 136 -4.76 1.51 43.44
C LEU A 136 -6.21 1.03 43.32
N THR A 137 -6.76 0.47 44.39
CA THR A 137 -8.17 0.09 44.50
C THR A 137 -8.83 0.86 45.64
N ILE A 138 -9.95 1.54 45.37
CA ILE A 138 -10.78 2.21 46.37
C ILE A 138 -12.22 1.69 46.26
N ALA A 139 -12.71 1.02 47.30
CA ALA A 139 -14.02 0.37 47.35
C ALA A 139 -14.87 0.86 48.52
N ALA A 140 -16.10 1.32 48.24
CA ALA A 140 -17.06 1.81 49.23
C ALA A 140 -18.31 0.89 49.31
N SER A 141 -18.51 0.21 50.43
CA SER A 141 -19.62 -0.73 50.68
C SER A 141 -20.91 -0.05 51.14
N GLY A 142 -20.80 1.14 51.75
CA GLY A 142 -21.89 1.88 52.37
C GLY A 142 -22.75 2.72 51.41
N SER A 143 -23.33 3.79 51.95
CA SER A 143 -24.14 4.78 51.21
C SER A 143 -23.33 5.93 50.62
N ASN A 144 -22.04 5.72 50.34
CA ASN A 144 -21.09 6.77 50.00
C ASN A 144 -20.16 6.36 48.84
N SER A 145 -19.55 7.36 48.21
CA SER A 145 -18.68 7.20 47.02
C SER A 145 -17.29 6.67 47.35
N ALA A 146 -16.64 6.04 46.37
CA ALA A 146 -15.21 5.74 46.42
C ALA A 146 -14.40 7.05 46.37
N VAL A 147 -14.85 8.01 45.55
CA VAL A 147 -14.29 9.36 45.45
C VAL A 147 -15.43 10.38 45.49
N SER A 148 -15.39 11.33 46.42
CA SER A 148 -16.35 12.44 46.54
C SER A 148 -15.65 13.78 46.73
N GLY A 149 -16.33 14.86 46.36
CA GLY A 149 -15.79 16.20 46.55
C GLY A 149 -16.74 17.34 46.18
N SER A 150 -16.14 18.46 45.79
CA SER A 150 -16.81 19.64 45.25
C SER A 150 -16.46 19.84 43.78
N PRO A 151 -17.26 20.55 42.96
CA PRO A 151 -16.93 20.79 41.55
C PRO A 151 -15.53 21.37 41.28
N GLN A 152 -14.91 22.01 42.27
CA GLN A 152 -13.55 22.59 42.22
C GLN A 152 -12.42 21.60 42.61
N SER A 153 -12.77 20.37 43.01
CA SER A 153 -11.85 19.31 43.42
C SER A 153 -11.38 18.52 42.20
N THR A 154 -10.09 18.26 42.05
CA THR A 154 -9.52 17.49 40.92
C THR A 154 -8.81 16.23 41.38
N LEU A 155 -9.15 15.07 40.81
CA LEU A 155 -8.36 13.85 40.91
C LEU A 155 -7.63 13.61 39.58
N THR A 156 -6.31 13.54 39.63
CA THR A 156 -5.45 13.35 38.45
C THR A 156 -4.26 12.42 38.73
N THR A 157 -3.47 12.11 37.72
CA THR A 157 -2.24 11.32 37.81
C THR A 157 -1.00 12.15 37.46
N ALA A 158 0.17 11.70 37.88
CA ALA A 158 1.46 12.24 37.47
C ALA A 158 1.88 11.62 36.14
N GLU A 159 2.69 12.35 35.38
CA GLU A 159 3.35 11.85 34.17
C GLU A 159 4.13 10.56 34.48
N GLY A 160 3.92 9.52 33.67
CA GLY A 160 4.55 8.21 33.85
C GLY A 160 3.93 7.30 34.93
N PHE A 161 2.75 7.64 35.49
CA PHE A 161 2.01 6.71 36.34
C PHE A 161 1.62 5.44 35.56
N SER A 162 1.92 4.25 36.11
CA SER A 162 1.81 2.99 35.37
C SER A 162 0.94 1.92 36.04
N GLY A 163 0.30 2.23 37.16
CA GLY A 163 -0.51 1.28 37.94
C GLY A 163 -1.98 1.29 37.54
N SER A 164 -2.68 0.19 37.77
CA SER A 164 -4.12 0.10 37.51
C SER A 164 -4.91 0.93 38.54
N ILE A 165 -6.03 1.53 38.16
CA ILE A 165 -6.88 2.36 39.03
C ILE A 165 -8.30 1.78 39.07
N THR A 166 -8.71 1.24 40.22
CA THR A 166 -10.06 0.72 40.46
C THR A 166 -10.82 1.59 41.47
N LEU A 167 -11.98 2.15 41.07
CA LEU A 167 -12.85 2.98 41.90
C LEU A 167 -14.26 2.37 41.94
N GLY A 168 -14.64 1.77 43.08
CA GLY A 168 -15.87 0.98 43.23
C GLY A 168 -16.81 1.46 44.35
N SER A 169 -18.12 1.51 44.12
CA SER A 169 -19.13 1.69 45.19
C SER A 169 -20.28 0.69 45.06
N VAL A 170 -21.04 0.48 46.14
CA VAL A 170 -22.20 -0.43 46.13
C VAL A 170 -23.54 0.31 46.05
N ASN A 171 -23.77 1.36 46.84
CA ASN A 171 -25.08 2.01 46.94
C ASN A 171 -25.08 3.51 46.55
N ALA A 172 -23.91 4.10 46.26
CA ALA A 172 -23.77 5.50 45.86
C ALA A 172 -22.91 5.62 44.59
N SER A 173 -22.81 6.82 44.01
CA SER A 173 -22.03 7.00 42.80
C SER A 173 -20.54 6.71 43.08
N ALA A 174 -19.80 5.99 42.23
CA ALA A 174 -18.42 5.61 42.57
C ALA A 174 -17.49 6.84 42.63
N VAL A 175 -17.59 7.72 41.62
CA VAL A 175 -17.03 9.07 41.63
C VAL A 175 -18.18 10.09 41.67
N GLN A 176 -18.11 11.07 42.56
CA GLN A 176 -19.13 12.11 42.73
C GLN A 176 -18.53 13.51 42.86
N ASN A 177 -19.00 14.47 42.05
CA ASN A 177 -18.68 15.90 42.13
C ASN A 177 -17.17 16.21 42.13
N VAL A 178 -16.37 15.58 41.27
CA VAL A 178 -14.91 15.78 41.15
C VAL A 178 -14.55 15.95 39.67
N VAL A 179 -13.58 16.80 39.34
CA VAL A 179 -12.92 16.81 38.01
C VAL A 179 -12.03 15.57 37.93
N LEU A 180 -12.31 14.68 36.97
CA LEU A 180 -11.61 13.41 36.84
C LEU A 180 -10.71 13.46 35.60
N ASP A 181 -9.40 13.42 35.79
CA ASP A 181 -8.38 13.52 34.73
C ASP A 181 -7.25 12.51 34.95
N LEU A 182 -7.55 11.23 34.69
CA LEU A 182 -6.66 10.10 34.98
C LEU A 182 -5.91 9.66 33.72
N THR A 183 -4.58 9.60 33.79
CA THR A 183 -3.73 8.99 32.75
C THR A 183 -2.83 7.91 33.37
N THR A 184 -2.89 6.67 32.89
CA THR A 184 -2.07 5.56 33.38
C THR A 184 -1.62 4.61 32.26
N GLY A 185 -0.50 3.91 32.48
CA GLY A 185 -0.12 2.73 31.69
C GLY A 185 -0.80 1.42 32.10
N GLY A 186 -1.61 1.43 33.17
CA GLY A 186 -2.40 0.29 33.66
C GLY A 186 -3.88 0.36 33.27
N ASP A 187 -4.71 -0.52 33.83
CA ASP A 187 -6.15 -0.53 33.55
C ASP A 187 -6.92 0.48 34.43
N ILE A 188 -8.00 1.07 33.90
CA ILE A 188 -8.94 1.89 34.68
C ILE A 188 -10.28 1.17 34.80
N LEU A 189 -10.76 0.95 36.03
CA LEU A 189 -12.08 0.38 36.32
C LEU A 189 -12.86 1.30 37.26
N ILE A 190 -13.96 1.88 36.80
CA ILE A 190 -14.89 2.65 37.63
C ILE A 190 -16.22 1.91 37.69
N SER A 191 -16.76 1.63 38.88
CA SER A 191 -17.98 0.82 38.99
C SER A 191 -18.90 1.18 40.16
N SER A 192 -20.21 1.16 39.95
CA SER A 192 -21.20 1.23 41.03
C SER A 192 -22.32 0.21 40.85
N ALA A 193 -22.53 -0.64 41.86
CA ALA A 193 -23.46 -1.77 41.75
C ALA A 193 -24.95 -1.39 41.72
N LYS A 194 -25.33 -0.19 42.23
CA LYS A 194 -26.74 0.28 42.31
C LYS A 194 -26.93 1.77 42.01
N ASN A 195 -25.89 2.43 41.47
CA ASN A 195 -25.89 3.86 41.21
C ASN A 195 -25.01 4.16 39.98
N SER A 196 -24.73 5.44 39.71
CA SER A 196 -23.79 5.88 38.67
C SER A 196 -22.36 5.42 38.96
N ALA A 197 -21.61 4.98 37.95
CA ALA A 197 -20.16 4.85 38.11
C ALA A 197 -19.50 6.23 38.26
N VAL A 198 -19.90 7.20 37.43
CA VAL A 198 -19.40 8.58 37.48
C VAL A 198 -20.58 9.57 37.51
N ASN A 199 -20.59 10.48 38.47
CA ASN A 199 -21.60 11.51 38.63
C ASN A 199 -20.95 12.87 38.89
N THR A 200 -20.65 13.60 37.81
CA THR A 200 -19.87 14.83 37.79
C THR A 200 -20.51 15.89 36.86
N PRO A 201 -21.77 16.28 37.09
CA PRO A 201 -22.58 17.07 36.13
C PRO A 201 -22.06 18.49 35.84
N GLN A 202 -21.05 18.96 36.57
CA GLN A 202 -20.42 20.27 36.32
C GLN A 202 -19.04 20.15 35.65
N ASN A 203 -18.49 18.94 35.51
CA ASN A 203 -17.08 18.71 35.18
C ASN A 203 -16.91 17.66 34.08
N PRO A 204 -15.99 17.88 33.11
CA PRO A 204 -15.62 16.86 32.14
C PRO A 204 -14.91 15.69 32.82
N VAL A 205 -14.98 14.53 32.17
CA VAL A 205 -14.27 13.30 32.54
C VAL A 205 -13.23 13.01 31.46
N MET A 206 -11.98 12.81 31.88
CA MET A 206 -10.85 12.45 31.03
C MET A 206 -10.17 11.21 31.60
N LEU A 207 -10.11 10.13 30.81
CA LEU A 207 -9.54 8.84 31.20
C LEU A 207 -8.61 8.34 30.08
N ALA A 208 -7.35 8.08 30.41
CA ALA A 208 -6.38 7.45 29.53
C ALA A 208 -5.75 6.24 30.25
N GLY A 209 -5.81 5.06 29.62
CA GLY A 209 -5.40 3.81 30.24
C GLY A 209 -4.98 2.75 29.22
N LYS A 210 -4.64 1.56 29.72
CA LYS A 210 -4.53 0.35 28.88
C LYS A 210 -5.92 -0.11 28.46
N THR A 211 -6.72 -0.65 29.38
CA THR A 211 -8.18 -0.76 29.21
C THR A 211 -8.91 0.28 30.06
N VAL A 212 -10.11 0.70 29.63
CA VAL A 212 -10.98 1.60 30.42
C VAL A 212 -12.39 1.01 30.52
N THR A 213 -12.76 0.60 31.73
CA THR A 213 -14.06 -0.02 32.03
C THR A 213 -14.88 0.87 32.98
N ILE A 214 -16.12 1.20 32.59
CA ILE A 214 -17.08 1.95 33.40
C ILE A 214 -18.38 1.15 33.54
N LYS A 215 -18.70 0.67 34.76
CA LYS A 215 -19.85 -0.25 35.01
C LYS A 215 -20.85 0.35 35.99
N GLY A 216 -22.06 0.64 35.53
CA GLY A 216 -23.16 1.06 36.38
C GLY A 216 -23.94 -0.11 36.96
N THR A 217 -25.19 0.16 37.33
CA THR A 217 -26.08 -0.81 37.97
C THR A 217 -26.32 -2.04 37.10
N ASP A 218 -26.27 -3.22 37.71
CA ASP A 218 -26.62 -4.51 37.09
C ASP A 218 -28.00 -5.01 37.54
N GLU A 219 -28.66 -5.77 36.67
CA GLU A 219 -30.05 -6.23 36.83
C GLU A 219 -30.25 -7.24 37.96
N THR A 220 -29.15 -7.79 38.51
CA THR A 220 -29.14 -8.93 39.41
C THR A 220 -29.53 -8.61 40.87
N THR A 221 -29.83 -7.34 41.20
CA THR A 221 -30.19 -6.94 42.58
C THR A 221 -31.68 -6.58 42.72
N GLU A 222 -32.38 -7.21 43.68
CA GLU A 222 -33.85 -7.08 43.86
C GLU A 222 -34.37 -5.70 44.30
N ALA A 223 -33.52 -4.67 44.32
CA ALA A 223 -33.94 -3.29 44.52
C ALA A 223 -33.94 -2.59 43.16
N SER A 224 -35.12 -2.11 42.74
CA SER A 224 -35.29 -1.31 41.51
C SER A 224 -34.12 -0.32 41.35
N PRO A 225 -33.40 -0.32 40.20
CA PRO A 225 -32.28 0.58 40.01
C PRO A 225 -32.76 2.02 40.23
N ALA A 226 -31.91 2.85 40.84
CA ALA A 226 -32.15 4.28 40.81
C ALA A 226 -32.18 4.73 39.34
N ASN A 227 -33.11 5.63 38.99
CA ASN A 227 -33.16 6.23 37.65
C ASN A 227 -31.96 7.20 37.49
N VAL A 228 -30.77 6.63 37.28
CA VAL A 228 -29.48 7.34 37.17
C VAL A 228 -28.66 6.76 36.02
N SER A 229 -27.93 7.62 35.32
CA SER A 229 -27.01 7.24 34.25
C SER A 229 -25.75 6.62 34.82
N THR A 230 -25.12 5.68 34.12
CA THR A 230 -23.81 5.12 34.49
C THR A 230 -22.74 6.20 34.50
N VAL A 231 -22.76 7.10 33.52
CA VAL A 231 -21.96 8.33 33.47
C VAL A 231 -22.89 9.53 33.38
N THR A 232 -22.74 10.45 34.33
CA THR A 232 -23.42 11.75 34.33
C THR A 232 -22.37 12.85 34.26
N ALA A 233 -22.18 13.48 33.11
CA ALA A 233 -21.18 14.52 32.87
C ALA A 233 -21.50 15.35 31.61
N PRO A 234 -21.03 16.60 31.50
CA PRO A 234 -21.15 17.39 30.26
C PRO A 234 -20.24 16.88 29.13
N LYS A 235 -19.16 16.17 29.45
CA LYS A 235 -18.23 15.59 28.47
C LYS A 235 -17.53 14.35 29.03
N LEU A 236 -17.37 13.33 28.19
CA LEU A 236 -16.59 12.12 28.47
C LEU A 236 -15.54 11.90 27.36
N ASN A 237 -14.26 11.96 27.73
CA ASN A 237 -13.13 11.63 26.87
C ASN A 237 -12.45 10.36 27.40
N VAL A 238 -12.29 9.35 26.56
CA VAL A 238 -11.59 8.09 26.88
C VAL A 238 -10.54 7.77 25.81
N THR A 239 -9.35 7.36 26.24
CA THR A 239 -8.29 6.82 25.39
C THR A 239 -7.77 5.51 25.99
N ALA A 240 -7.81 4.43 25.24
CA ALA A 240 -7.38 3.10 25.66
C ALA A 240 -6.35 2.53 24.68
N GLY A 241 -5.24 1.98 25.20
CA GLY A 241 -4.30 1.21 24.38
C GLY A 241 -4.91 -0.09 23.84
N ASP A 242 -5.78 -0.71 24.64
CA ASP A 242 -6.54 -1.91 24.32
C ASP A 242 -8.03 -1.52 24.11
N GLY A 243 -8.92 -1.81 25.07
CA GLY A 243 -10.38 -1.66 24.89
C GLY A 243 -11.09 -0.68 25.85
N VAL A 244 -12.28 -0.24 25.44
CA VAL A 244 -13.20 0.59 26.24
C VAL A 244 -14.53 -0.13 26.45
N THR A 245 -14.97 -0.28 27.69
CA THR A 245 -16.25 -0.94 28.03
C THR A 245 -17.10 -0.06 28.95
N ILE A 246 -18.26 0.39 28.49
CA ILE A 246 -19.22 1.17 29.30
C ILE A 246 -20.55 0.41 29.34
N THR A 247 -20.96 -0.08 30.52
CA THR A 247 -22.18 -0.90 30.63
C THR A 247 -23.10 -0.56 31.80
N GLY A 248 -24.38 -0.94 31.67
CA GLY A 248 -25.41 -0.74 32.67
C GLY A 248 -26.77 -1.32 32.26
N SER A 249 -27.79 -1.05 33.08
CA SER A 249 -29.16 -1.59 32.94
C SER A 249 -30.27 -0.58 33.24
N GLY A 250 -29.95 0.72 33.23
CA GLY A 250 -30.89 1.78 33.59
C GLY A 250 -31.94 2.05 32.50
N ALA A 251 -33.16 2.38 32.91
CA ALA A 251 -34.24 2.80 32.00
C ALA A 251 -34.06 4.22 31.41
N ILE A 252 -33.06 4.97 31.91
CA ILE A 252 -32.65 6.27 31.38
C ILE A 252 -31.30 6.12 30.62
N PRO A 253 -30.83 7.13 29.87
CA PRO A 253 -29.60 6.97 29.09
C PRO A 253 -28.38 6.59 29.94
N LEU A 254 -27.52 5.73 29.41
CA LEU A 254 -26.30 5.26 30.09
C LEU A 254 -25.29 6.39 30.32
N ILE A 255 -25.21 7.30 29.34
CA ILE A 255 -24.34 8.47 29.33
C ILE A 255 -25.21 9.70 29.00
N ALA A 256 -25.24 10.69 29.91
CA ALA A 256 -26.02 11.94 29.79
C ALA A 256 -25.47 13.06 30.69
N ASP A 257 -26.07 14.26 30.64
CA ASP A 257 -25.91 15.33 31.65
C ASP A 257 -27.14 15.40 32.59
N ASP A 258 -26.96 15.85 33.84
CA ASP A 258 -28.04 15.83 34.86
C ASP A 258 -29.12 16.89 34.66
N ASN A 259 -28.86 17.91 33.83
CA ASN A 259 -29.79 19.02 33.56
C ASN A 259 -30.71 18.75 32.35
N GLY A 260 -30.73 17.53 31.82
CA GLY A 260 -31.37 17.21 30.53
C GLY A 260 -30.60 17.76 29.34
N GLY A 261 -29.32 18.10 29.53
CA GLY A 261 -28.36 18.41 28.47
C GLY A 261 -27.74 17.16 27.86
N GLU A 262 -26.95 17.36 26.82
CA GLU A 262 -26.23 16.31 26.11
C GLU A 262 -24.81 16.13 26.65
N CYS A 263 -24.36 14.88 26.82
CA CYS A 263 -22.96 14.56 27.08
C CYS A 263 -22.22 14.38 25.76
N ALA A 264 -21.17 15.16 25.52
CA ALA A 264 -20.29 14.94 24.37
C ALA A 264 -19.30 13.80 24.67
N VAL A 265 -19.38 12.70 23.92
CA VAL A 265 -18.58 11.49 24.13
C VAL A 265 -17.51 11.34 23.04
N THR A 266 -16.25 11.20 23.44
CA THR A 266 -15.13 10.91 22.54
C THR A 266 -14.35 9.70 23.06
N LEU A 267 -14.27 8.63 22.27
CA LEU A 267 -13.58 7.38 22.59
C LEU A 267 -12.50 7.11 21.54
N ASN A 268 -11.32 6.71 21.99
CA ASN A 268 -10.22 6.18 21.17
C ASN A 268 -9.77 4.86 21.81
N ALA A 269 -9.68 3.79 21.03
CA ALA A 269 -9.25 2.47 21.49
C ALA A 269 -8.36 1.80 20.42
N GLY A 270 -7.24 1.21 20.82
CA GLY A 270 -6.44 0.34 19.94
C GLY A 270 -7.09 -1.03 19.66
N GLY A 271 -8.18 -1.34 20.35
CA GLY A 271 -8.99 -2.55 20.24
C GLY A 271 -10.48 -2.24 20.36
N ASP A 272 -11.24 -3.06 21.09
CA ASP A 272 -12.71 -3.03 21.02
C ASP A 272 -13.37 -1.95 21.90
N VAL A 273 -14.48 -1.40 21.42
CA VAL A 273 -15.36 -0.46 22.14
C VAL A 273 -16.74 -1.11 22.36
N GLU A 274 -17.17 -1.22 23.62
CA GLU A 274 -18.49 -1.73 24.02
C GLU A 274 -19.27 -0.65 24.79
N ILE A 275 -20.48 -0.31 24.33
CA ILE A 275 -21.41 0.60 25.02
C ILE A 275 -22.79 -0.07 25.12
N VAL A 276 -23.11 -0.69 26.26
CA VAL A 276 -24.34 -1.50 26.41
C VAL A 276 -25.21 -1.06 27.58
N ASN A 277 -26.45 -0.67 27.30
CA ASN A 277 -27.46 -0.35 28.31
C ASN A 277 -28.71 -1.20 28.15
N LYS A 278 -28.81 -2.31 28.89
CA LYS A 278 -29.88 -3.30 28.71
C LYS A 278 -31.30 -2.72 28.83
N GLY A 279 -31.49 -1.68 29.66
CA GLY A 279 -32.80 -1.12 29.99
C GLY A 279 -33.21 0.12 29.20
N GLY A 280 -32.32 0.74 28.43
CA GLY A 280 -32.55 2.09 27.89
C GLY A 280 -31.50 2.57 26.89
N MET A 281 -31.49 3.87 26.63
CA MET A 281 -30.64 4.51 25.62
C MET A 281 -29.14 4.36 25.96
N ALA A 282 -28.28 4.20 24.95
CA ALA A 282 -26.83 4.14 25.15
C ALA A 282 -26.21 5.54 25.34
N VAL A 283 -26.49 6.50 24.46
CA VAL A 283 -25.91 7.86 24.57
C VAL A 283 -26.93 8.95 24.28
N PHE A 284 -27.06 9.89 25.23
CA PHE A 284 -27.79 11.14 25.05
C PHE A 284 -26.78 12.29 24.84
N GLY A 285 -26.46 12.54 23.57
CA GLY A 285 -25.44 13.47 23.09
C GLY A 285 -24.59 12.89 21.95
N PRO A 286 -23.74 13.71 21.32
CA PRO A 286 -22.90 13.26 20.21
C PRO A 286 -21.87 12.22 20.66
N LEU A 287 -21.65 11.21 19.82
CA LEU A 287 -20.68 10.14 20.02
C LEU A 287 -19.63 10.20 18.92
N THR A 288 -18.36 10.22 19.30
CA THR A 288 -17.23 10.12 18.37
C THR A 288 -16.32 8.98 18.82
N VAL A 289 -16.31 7.87 18.10
CA VAL A 289 -15.26 6.85 18.18
C VAL A 289 -14.23 7.20 17.12
N THR A 290 -13.05 7.67 17.52
CA THR A 290 -12.01 8.13 16.58
C THR A 290 -11.21 6.98 15.98
N GLU A 291 -11.13 5.87 16.71
CA GLU A 291 -10.37 4.66 16.39
C GLU A 291 -10.87 3.52 17.29
N ALA A 292 -11.06 2.34 16.71
CA ALA A 292 -11.40 1.08 17.35
C ALA A 292 -11.14 -0.08 16.38
N HIS A 293 -11.02 -1.31 16.91
CA HIS A 293 -11.12 -2.50 16.07
C HIS A 293 -12.59 -2.88 15.85
N ASN A 294 -13.30 -3.40 16.86
CA ASN A 294 -14.75 -3.59 16.81
C ASN A 294 -15.49 -2.56 17.68
N VAL A 295 -16.72 -2.23 17.31
CA VAL A 295 -17.60 -1.32 18.06
C VAL A 295 -18.96 -1.98 18.26
N THR A 296 -19.33 -2.26 19.51
CA THR A 296 -20.63 -2.82 19.88
C THR A 296 -21.43 -1.81 20.69
N ILE A 297 -22.61 -1.42 20.20
CA ILE A 297 -23.52 -0.50 20.90
C ILE A 297 -24.89 -1.19 21.05
N GLY A 298 -25.33 -1.41 22.29
CA GLY A 298 -26.55 -2.17 22.58
C GLY A 298 -27.47 -1.47 23.58
N GLY A 299 -28.79 -1.58 23.39
CA GLY A 299 -29.75 -1.08 24.37
C GLY A 299 -31.19 -0.99 23.90
N GLY A 300 -31.93 -0.01 24.41
CA GLY A 300 -33.38 0.07 24.18
C GLY A 300 -34.04 1.40 24.50
N GLY A 301 -35.36 1.38 24.64
CA GLY A 301 -36.18 2.57 24.80
C GLY A 301 -36.68 3.11 23.46
N THR A 302 -36.89 4.43 23.35
CA THR A 302 -37.32 5.03 22.07
C THR A 302 -36.22 5.00 21.02
N SER A 303 -34.96 5.16 21.45
CA SER A 303 -33.80 5.18 20.58
C SER A 303 -32.49 4.84 21.30
N LEU A 304 -31.55 4.23 20.56
CA LEU A 304 -30.24 3.84 21.08
C LEU A 304 -29.28 5.03 21.21
N LEU A 305 -29.24 5.90 20.19
CA LEU A 305 -28.51 7.15 20.16
C LEU A 305 -29.45 8.34 19.88
N TYR A 306 -29.19 9.48 20.53
CA TYR A 306 -29.89 10.74 20.30
C TYR A 306 -28.96 11.95 20.48
N SER A 307 -29.05 12.92 19.57
CA SER A 307 -28.54 14.28 19.75
C SER A 307 -29.40 15.30 18.99
N ALA A 308 -29.67 16.44 19.62
CA ALA A 308 -30.48 17.50 19.04
C ALA A 308 -29.71 18.36 18.02
N ASN A 309 -28.37 18.43 18.09
CA ASN A 309 -27.55 19.25 17.19
C ASN A 309 -26.17 18.65 16.83
N GLY A 310 -25.87 17.42 17.27
CA GLY A 310 -24.59 16.75 17.05
C GLY A 310 -24.72 15.54 16.12
N VAL A 311 -23.59 15.13 15.55
CA VAL A 311 -23.46 13.98 14.65
C VAL A 311 -22.81 12.82 15.42
N HIS A 312 -23.18 11.59 15.10
CA HIS A 312 -22.51 10.39 15.59
C HIS A 312 -21.47 9.92 14.57
N CYS A 313 -20.21 9.75 14.97
CA CYS A 313 -19.11 9.33 14.09
C CYS A 313 -18.43 8.09 14.69
N ILE A 314 -18.25 7.04 13.89
CA ILE A 314 -17.59 5.79 14.29
C ILE A 314 -16.55 5.42 13.24
N ASN A 315 -15.27 5.52 13.59
CA ASN A 315 -14.18 4.96 12.82
C ASN A 315 -13.74 3.64 13.47
N ALA A 316 -13.82 2.54 12.72
CA ALA A 316 -13.52 1.20 13.21
C ALA A 316 -13.00 0.31 12.08
N SER A 317 -12.03 -0.56 12.33
CA SER A 317 -11.42 -1.39 11.27
C SER A 317 -12.10 -2.75 11.05
N GLY A 318 -12.94 -3.20 11.99
CA GLY A 318 -13.57 -4.51 12.01
C GLY A 318 -15.10 -4.42 11.95
N THR A 319 -15.78 -5.00 12.95
CA THR A 319 -17.24 -5.03 13.01
C THR A 319 -17.81 -3.84 13.78
N VAL A 320 -18.75 -3.10 13.19
CA VAL A 320 -19.63 -2.16 13.89
C VAL A 320 -21.02 -2.79 14.05
N LYS A 321 -21.35 -3.22 15.27
CA LYS A 321 -22.63 -3.81 15.62
C LYS A 321 -23.47 -2.88 16.49
N MET A 322 -24.69 -2.58 16.06
CA MET A 322 -25.65 -1.75 16.80
C MET A 322 -27.00 -2.45 16.95
N GLU A 323 -27.50 -2.60 18.18
CA GLU A 323 -28.75 -3.34 18.45
C GLU A 323 -29.67 -2.58 19.42
N SER A 324 -30.92 -2.37 19.02
CA SER A 324 -31.92 -1.60 19.78
C SER A 324 -33.30 -2.26 19.83
N SER A 325 -33.99 -2.16 20.97
CA SER A 325 -35.45 -2.37 21.04
C SER A 325 -36.29 -1.16 20.62
N GLY A 326 -35.65 -0.15 20.01
CA GLY A 326 -36.25 1.01 19.36
C GLY A 326 -35.57 1.32 18.03
N ILE A 327 -35.45 2.60 17.66
CA ILE A 327 -34.63 3.03 16.52
C ILE A 327 -33.16 3.24 16.92
N VAL A 328 -32.22 2.96 16.03
CA VAL A 328 -30.78 3.01 16.35
C VAL A 328 -30.27 4.44 16.44
N CYS A 329 -30.65 5.31 15.51
CA CYS A 329 -30.36 6.74 15.57
C CYS A 329 -31.64 7.55 15.45
N SER A 330 -31.75 8.60 16.26
CA SER A 330 -32.92 9.49 16.28
C SER A 330 -32.48 10.96 16.25
N GLY A 331 -32.67 11.58 15.09
CA GLY A 331 -32.31 12.96 14.80
C GLY A 331 -32.95 13.41 13.48
N ASN A 332 -32.84 14.70 13.17
CA ASN A 332 -33.13 15.19 11.83
C ASN A 332 -32.00 14.75 10.87
N ASP A 333 -32.22 14.78 9.54
CA ASP A 333 -31.26 14.31 8.52
C ASP A 333 -29.84 14.93 8.61
N ALA A 334 -29.67 16.06 9.32
CA ALA A 334 -28.38 16.72 9.55
C ALA A 334 -27.58 16.18 10.77
N ASN A 335 -28.17 15.35 11.62
CA ASN A 335 -27.59 14.83 12.88
C ASN A 335 -27.32 13.31 12.77
N GLY A 336 -26.78 12.89 11.62
CA GLY A 336 -26.73 11.48 11.23
C GLY A 336 -25.72 10.60 11.98
N LEU A 337 -25.67 9.34 11.55
CA LEU A 337 -24.66 8.34 11.91
C LEU A 337 -23.68 8.18 10.75
N THR A 338 -22.42 8.54 10.96
CA THR A 338 -21.32 8.26 10.03
C THR A 338 -20.50 7.08 10.55
N ILE A 339 -20.32 6.07 9.72
CA ILE A 339 -19.41 4.94 9.98
C ILE A 339 -18.33 4.94 8.89
N THR A 340 -17.08 4.66 9.26
CA THR A 340 -15.94 4.66 8.33
C THR A 340 -14.95 3.54 8.63
N GLY A 341 -14.43 2.91 7.58
CA GLY A 341 -13.37 1.88 7.63
C GLY A 341 -13.81 0.47 8.04
N ALA A 342 -15.08 0.27 8.35
CA ALA A 342 -15.56 -0.97 8.98
C ALA A 342 -15.73 -2.11 7.96
N GLU A 343 -15.04 -3.24 8.18
CA GLU A 343 -15.21 -4.46 7.39
C GLU A 343 -16.68 -4.89 7.33
N THR A 344 -17.41 -4.82 8.45
CA THR A 344 -18.84 -5.12 8.51
C THR A 344 -19.62 -4.14 9.38
N VAL A 345 -20.85 -3.81 8.96
CA VAL A 345 -21.78 -2.92 9.66
C VAL A 345 -23.12 -3.62 9.83
N ASP A 346 -23.45 -4.01 11.07
CA ASP A 346 -24.68 -4.71 11.43
C ASP A 346 -25.56 -3.84 12.34
N ILE A 347 -26.66 -3.32 11.79
CA ILE A 347 -27.59 -2.43 12.49
C ILE A 347 -28.94 -3.11 12.65
N ALA A 348 -29.46 -3.19 13.88
CA ALA A 348 -30.74 -3.83 14.19
C ALA A 348 -31.60 -2.96 15.12
N GLY A 349 -32.89 -2.81 14.79
CA GLY A 349 -33.83 -2.01 15.59
C GLY A 349 -35.29 -2.46 15.48
N GLU A 350 -36.06 -2.31 16.56
CA GLU A 350 -37.49 -2.64 16.62
C GLU A 350 -38.33 -1.35 16.52
N SER A 351 -38.88 -1.07 15.33
CA SER A 351 -39.73 0.11 15.12
C SER A 351 -40.85 -0.13 14.10
N THR A 352 -42.06 0.24 14.50
CA THR A 352 -43.30 0.05 13.73
C THR A 352 -43.76 1.31 12.99
N SER A 353 -43.22 2.48 13.35
CA SER A 353 -43.70 3.80 12.88
C SER A 353 -42.61 4.71 12.30
N ALA A 354 -41.34 4.30 12.38
CA ALA A 354 -40.18 5.03 11.86
C ALA A 354 -39.15 4.05 11.25
N PRO A 355 -38.21 4.53 10.42
CA PRO A 355 -37.04 3.75 10.01
C PRO A 355 -36.19 3.30 11.20
N VAL A 356 -35.50 2.18 11.09
CA VAL A 356 -34.50 1.70 12.07
C VAL A 356 -33.35 2.70 12.19
N VAL A 357 -32.94 3.29 11.07
CA VAL A 357 -31.92 4.34 10.99
C VAL A 357 -32.37 5.43 10.01
N THR A 358 -32.14 6.69 10.36
CA THR A 358 -32.41 7.87 9.52
C THR A 358 -31.15 8.72 9.49
N GLY A 359 -30.69 9.13 8.30
CA GLY A 359 -29.46 9.92 8.15
C GLY A 359 -28.23 9.08 8.44
N MET A 360 -27.86 8.18 7.53
CA MET A 360 -26.68 7.32 7.67
C MET A 360 -25.69 7.57 6.55
N THR A 361 -24.41 7.65 6.88
CA THR A 361 -23.31 7.72 5.92
C THR A 361 -22.34 6.58 6.19
N LEU A 362 -22.10 5.74 5.19
CA LEU A 362 -21.06 4.70 5.21
C LEU A 362 -19.99 5.08 4.19
N ASN A 363 -18.73 5.03 4.59
CA ASN A 363 -17.58 5.25 3.72
C ASN A 363 -16.51 4.19 4.02
N GLU A 364 -15.85 3.65 3.01
CA GLU A 364 -14.75 2.69 3.15
C GLU A 364 -15.17 1.45 3.97
N CYS A 365 -16.44 1.06 3.87
CA CYS A 365 -16.99 -0.13 4.53
C CYS A 365 -16.98 -1.35 3.61
N GLY A 366 -16.87 -2.56 4.17
CA GLY A 366 -16.90 -3.81 3.39
C GLY A 366 -18.32 -4.28 3.06
N ALA A 367 -19.13 -4.53 4.10
CA ALA A 367 -20.53 -4.95 3.96
C ALA A 367 -21.44 -4.28 5.01
N ALA A 368 -22.71 -4.02 4.65
CA ALA A 368 -23.66 -3.37 5.55
C ALA A 368 -25.06 -3.99 5.53
N THR A 369 -25.60 -4.29 6.71
CA THR A 369 -26.96 -4.81 6.91
C THR A 369 -27.76 -3.94 7.88
N VAL A 370 -28.99 -3.58 7.52
CA VAL A 370 -29.97 -2.97 8.43
C VAL A 370 -31.18 -3.90 8.57
N THR A 371 -31.40 -4.40 9.78
CA THR A 371 -32.48 -5.34 10.12
C THR A 371 -33.55 -4.66 10.96
N ARG A 372 -34.81 -4.71 10.52
CA ARG A 372 -35.97 -4.45 11.40
C ARG A 372 -36.25 -5.69 12.23
N LEU A 373 -36.19 -5.58 13.55
CA LEU A 373 -36.59 -6.63 14.49
C LEU A 373 -38.13 -6.67 14.59
N GLN A 374 -38.70 -7.89 14.61
CA GLN A 374 -40.10 -8.21 14.99
C GLN A 374 -41.22 -7.24 14.53
N CYS A 375 -41.54 -7.12 13.23
CA CYS A 375 -42.83 -6.52 12.82
C CYS A 375 -43.35 -7.03 11.46
N SER A 376 -44.63 -7.42 11.39
CA SER A 376 -45.24 -8.02 10.18
C SER A 376 -46.02 -7.05 9.26
N ASP A 377 -46.44 -5.87 9.74
CA ASP A 377 -47.46 -5.06 9.06
C ASP A 377 -47.21 -3.53 9.11
N THR A 378 -45.98 -3.08 8.78
CA THR A 378 -45.66 -1.64 8.68
C THR A 378 -45.32 -1.19 7.25
N MET A 379 -45.74 0.03 6.89
CA MET A 379 -45.40 0.69 5.64
C MET A 379 -44.16 1.62 5.75
N ALA A 380 -43.53 1.71 6.92
CA ALA A 380 -42.33 2.53 7.08
C ALA A 380 -41.10 1.84 6.43
N PRO A 381 -40.25 2.56 5.67
CA PRO A 381 -39.02 1.98 5.11
C PRO A 381 -38.08 1.53 6.25
N ILE A 382 -37.22 0.55 5.98
CA ILE A 382 -36.28 0.02 7.00
C ILE A 382 -35.20 1.04 7.34
N ALA A 383 -34.64 1.70 6.32
CA ALA A 383 -33.69 2.80 6.46
C ALA A 383 -34.14 3.99 5.59
N SER A 384 -33.74 5.20 5.96
CA SER A 384 -34.03 6.43 5.21
C SER A 384 -32.85 7.41 5.25
N THR A 385 -32.68 8.21 4.20
CA THR A 385 -31.54 9.13 4.03
C THR A 385 -30.20 8.42 4.25
N VAL A 386 -29.92 7.41 3.43
CA VAL A 386 -28.66 6.64 3.46
C VAL A 386 -27.77 7.10 2.30
N THR A 387 -26.53 7.46 2.60
CA THR A 387 -25.44 7.67 1.65
C THR A 387 -24.40 6.59 1.91
N SER A 388 -23.96 5.88 0.88
CA SER A 388 -23.08 4.72 1.03
C SER A 388 -22.29 4.48 -0.24
N ASP A 389 -21.03 4.11 -0.12
CA ASP A 389 -20.18 3.62 -1.21
C ASP A 389 -20.28 2.10 -1.44
N ILE A 390 -20.98 1.40 -0.56
CA ILE A 390 -21.45 0.01 -0.74
C ILE A 390 -22.99 -0.11 -0.72
N PRO A 391 -23.59 -1.12 -1.38
CA PRO A 391 -25.01 -1.44 -1.21
C PRO A 391 -25.33 -1.85 0.23
N VAL A 392 -26.50 -1.44 0.72
CA VAL A 392 -26.95 -1.75 2.09
C VAL A 392 -28.09 -2.76 2.03
N LEU A 393 -27.89 -3.92 2.66
CA LEU A 393 -28.88 -5.00 2.70
C LEU A 393 -29.94 -4.71 3.78
N LEU A 394 -31.21 -4.61 3.38
CA LEU A 394 -32.33 -4.29 4.24
C LEU A 394 -33.18 -5.54 4.49
N ARG A 395 -33.32 -5.93 5.76
CA ARG A 395 -34.01 -7.17 6.18
C ARG A 395 -35.21 -6.87 7.06
N ASN A 396 -36.39 -7.39 6.70
CA ASN A 396 -37.60 -7.31 7.52
C ASN A 396 -37.70 -8.53 8.45
N GLY A 397 -36.82 -8.55 9.45
CA GLY A 397 -36.63 -9.65 10.40
C GLY A 397 -35.35 -10.44 10.12
N SER A 398 -34.79 -11.06 11.16
CA SER A 398 -33.50 -11.77 11.09
C SER A 398 -33.50 -12.99 10.16
N ASN A 399 -34.68 -13.53 9.85
CA ASN A 399 -34.89 -14.69 8.97
C ASN A 399 -35.52 -14.29 7.62
N ASP A 400 -35.41 -13.02 7.22
CA ASP A 400 -35.90 -12.56 5.92
C ASP A 400 -35.18 -13.29 4.77
N ILE A 401 -35.96 -13.87 3.86
CA ILE A 401 -35.51 -14.63 2.70
C ILE A 401 -35.60 -13.84 1.38
N GLU A 402 -36.34 -12.73 1.38
CA GLU A 402 -36.51 -11.81 0.25
C GLU A 402 -36.08 -10.37 0.65
N PRO A 403 -34.83 -10.19 1.15
CA PRO A 403 -34.37 -8.88 1.55
C PRO A 403 -34.30 -7.91 0.36
N GLN A 404 -34.31 -6.62 0.68
CA GLN A 404 -34.14 -5.55 -0.31
C GLN A 404 -32.70 -5.03 -0.26
N LEU A 405 -32.20 -4.53 -1.38
CA LEU A 405 -30.89 -3.89 -1.45
C LEU A 405 -31.09 -2.40 -1.72
N LEU A 406 -30.44 -1.54 -0.94
CA LEU A 406 -30.49 -0.08 -1.10
C LEU A 406 -29.15 0.42 -1.65
N TRP A 407 -29.18 1.05 -2.83
CA TRP A 407 -27.98 1.53 -3.52
C TRP A 407 -28.29 2.80 -4.32
N ASP A 408 -27.44 3.82 -4.21
CA ASP A 408 -27.60 5.15 -4.86
C ASP A 408 -29.00 5.79 -4.69
N GLY A 409 -29.65 5.54 -3.54
CA GLY A 409 -31.01 5.99 -3.23
C GLY A 409 -32.15 5.18 -3.86
N GLU A 410 -31.85 4.17 -4.69
CA GLU A 410 -32.84 3.24 -5.25
C GLU A 410 -32.93 1.93 -4.45
N TYR A 411 -34.13 1.34 -4.44
CA TYR A 411 -34.42 0.06 -3.78
C TYR A 411 -34.56 -1.05 -4.82
N TYR A 412 -33.70 -2.07 -4.72
CA TYR A 412 -33.71 -3.25 -5.58
C TYR A 412 -34.32 -4.44 -4.83
N GLN A 413 -35.19 -5.19 -5.51
CA GLN A 413 -35.81 -6.41 -4.98
C GLN A 413 -34.97 -7.64 -5.34
N LYS A 414 -34.86 -8.62 -4.45
CA LYS A 414 -34.17 -9.87 -4.77
C LYS A 414 -34.90 -10.60 -5.90
N ALA A 415 -34.18 -10.92 -6.98
CA ALA A 415 -34.71 -11.71 -8.08
C ALA A 415 -34.89 -13.18 -7.68
N ALA A 416 -35.79 -13.89 -8.38
CA ALA A 416 -35.97 -15.33 -8.20
C ALA A 416 -34.76 -16.09 -8.80
N VAL A 417 -34.33 -17.16 -8.13
CA VAL A 417 -33.15 -17.96 -8.53
C VAL A 417 -33.50 -19.09 -9.51
N ASP A 418 -34.70 -19.03 -10.11
CA ASP A 418 -35.19 -20.06 -11.05
C ASP A 418 -34.76 -19.79 -12.52
N ASP A 419 -34.18 -18.61 -12.80
CA ASP A 419 -33.81 -18.19 -14.15
C ASP A 419 -32.42 -18.68 -14.58
N VAL A 420 -32.31 -19.12 -15.83
CA VAL A 420 -31.04 -19.54 -16.47
C VAL A 420 -30.13 -18.33 -16.82
N TYR A 421 -30.71 -17.13 -16.79
CA TYR A 421 -30.09 -15.85 -17.14
C TYR A 421 -30.40 -14.82 -16.06
N MET A 422 -29.53 -13.85 -15.87
CA MET A 422 -29.81 -12.65 -15.07
C MET A 422 -30.42 -11.57 -15.98
N GLU A 423 -31.68 -11.19 -15.73
CA GLU A 423 -32.46 -10.30 -16.62
C GLU A 423 -33.05 -9.08 -15.89
N PRO A 424 -33.25 -7.93 -16.56
CA PRO A 424 -33.93 -6.78 -15.98
C PRO A 424 -35.46 -7.00 -15.87
N SER A 425 -36.08 -6.43 -14.84
CA SER A 425 -37.53 -6.54 -14.61
C SER A 425 -38.32 -5.32 -15.06
N SER A 426 -39.50 -5.57 -15.64
CA SER A 426 -40.48 -4.54 -15.99
C SER A 426 -41.34 -4.09 -14.81
N GLU A 427 -41.29 -4.79 -13.68
CA GLU A 427 -42.14 -4.53 -12.52
C GLU A 427 -41.43 -3.65 -11.48
N ALA A 428 -40.16 -3.94 -11.17
CA ALA A 428 -39.33 -3.21 -10.20
C ALA A 428 -37.86 -3.23 -10.63
N ALA A 429 -37.01 -2.45 -9.94
CA ALA A 429 -35.57 -2.67 -9.98
C ALA A 429 -35.24 -3.96 -9.21
N VAL A 430 -34.30 -4.76 -9.70
CA VAL A 430 -34.01 -6.10 -9.18
C VAL A 430 -32.52 -6.35 -9.03
N TYR A 431 -32.14 -7.26 -8.13
CA TYR A 431 -30.75 -7.67 -7.96
C TYR A 431 -30.60 -9.19 -7.86
N TYR A 432 -29.43 -9.67 -8.27
CA TYR A 432 -28.95 -11.03 -8.16
C TYR A 432 -27.68 -11.06 -7.29
N GLU A 433 -27.55 -12.08 -6.45
CA GLU A 433 -26.31 -12.41 -5.73
C GLU A 433 -25.36 -13.12 -6.71
N ALA A 434 -24.14 -12.61 -6.85
CA ALA A 434 -23.17 -13.05 -7.85
C ALA A 434 -21.79 -13.18 -7.22
N GLY A 435 -21.50 -14.37 -6.67
CA GLY A 435 -20.28 -14.61 -5.89
C GLY A 435 -20.33 -13.83 -4.58
N ASP A 436 -19.29 -13.06 -4.30
CA ASP A 436 -19.21 -12.17 -3.13
C ASP A 436 -19.86 -10.79 -3.38
N GLY A 437 -20.42 -10.56 -4.58
CA GLY A 437 -20.96 -9.29 -5.03
C GLY A 437 -22.38 -9.38 -5.61
N TYR A 438 -22.76 -8.35 -6.38
CA TYR A 438 -24.12 -8.16 -6.89
C TYR A 438 -24.17 -7.75 -8.35
N VAL A 439 -25.16 -8.29 -9.07
CA VAL A 439 -25.63 -7.75 -10.36
C VAL A 439 -26.98 -7.09 -10.10
N MET A 440 -27.05 -5.77 -10.29
CA MET A 440 -28.25 -4.96 -10.06
C MET A 440 -28.78 -4.41 -11.39
N PHE A 441 -30.08 -4.47 -11.61
CA PHE A 441 -30.76 -3.88 -12.78
C PHE A 441 -31.77 -2.83 -12.37
N SER A 442 -31.74 -1.68 -13.04
CA SER A 442 -32.85 -0.73 -12.98
C SER A 442 -34.13 -1.38 -13.51
N LYS A 443 -35.28 -0.82 -13.12
CA LYS A 443 -36.54 -1.11 -13.81
C LYS A 443 -36.42 -0.75 -15.30
N THR A 444 -37.06 -1.50 -16.19
CA THR A 444 -37.09 -1.15 -17.62
C THR A 444 -37.81 0.18 -17.88
N SER A 445 -37.23 1.00 -18.76
CA SER A 445 -37.60 2.41 -18.98
C SER A 445 -39.04 2.65 -19.47
N ASP A 446 -39.65 1.70 -20.17
CA ASP A 446 -41.03 1.77 -20.65
C ASP A 446 -42.03 0.89 -19.86
N GLY A 447 -41.53 0.14 -18.86
CA GLY A 447 -42.32 -0.81 -18.08
C GLY A 447 -42.73 -2.07 -18.86
N THR A 448 -42.06 -2.40 -19.96
CA THR A 448 -42.24 -3.66 -20.72
C THR A 448 -41.01 -4.56 -20.56
N LYS A 449 -41.15 -5.86 -20.87
CA LYS A 449 -40.02 -6.81 -20.89
C LYS A 449 -38.98 -6.53 -21.99
N THR A 450 -39.31 -5.69 -22.97
CA THR A 450 -38.45 -5.32 -24.10
C THR A 450 -37.78 -3.96 -23.93
N GLY A 451 -38.18 -3.19 -22.91
CA GLY A 451 -37.63 -1.87 -22.63
C GLY A 451 -36.21 -1.92 -22.11
N THR A 452 -35.44 -0.89 -22.44
CA THR A 452 -34.04 -0.76 -22.02
C THR A 452 -33.91 -0.50 -20.52
N ALA A 453 -32.91 -1.09 -19.88
CA ALA A 453 -32.53 -0.89 -18.48
C ALA A 453 -31.03 -0.53 -18.33
N ASN A 454 -30.63 -0.10 -17.14
CA ASN A 454 -29.23 0.04 -16.75
C ASN A 454 -28.85 -1.11 -15.80
N ALA A 455 -27.59 -1.56 -15.87
CA ALA A 455 -27.01 -2.53 -14.95
C ALA A 455 -25.88 -1.92 -14.12
N VAL A 456 -25.70 -2.42 -12.90
CA VAL A 456 -24.53 -2.17 -12.06
C VAL A 456 -23.93 -3.52 -11.68
N LEU A 457 -22.64 -3.70 -11.99
CA LEU A 457 -21.84 -4.85 -11.59
C LEU A 457 -20.94 -4.40 -10.45
N LEU A 458 -21.08 -5.02 -9.28
CA LEU A 458 -20.28 -4.72 -8.11
C LEU A 458 -19.66 -6.01 -7.58
N ASN A 459 -18.35 -6.18 -7.76
CA ASN A 459 -17.60 -7.38 -7.36
C ASN A 459 -18.27 -8.71 -7.81
N ALA A 460 -18.94 -8.69 -8.97
CA ALA A 460 -19.85 -9.74 -9.38
C ALA A 460 -19.11 -10.92 -10.04
N GLY A 461 -19.17 -12.10 -9.42
CA GLY A 461 -18.64 -13.35 -9.97
C GLY A 461 -19.77 -14.34 -10.30
N SER A 462 -20.03 -14.62 -11.58
CA SER A 462 -21.11 -15.55 -11.96
C SER A 462 -20.87 -16.31 -13.26
N THR A 463 -21.25 -17.59 -13.27
CA THR A 463 -21.35 -18.41 -14.48
C THR A 463 -22.70 -18.26 -15.18
N ALA A 464 -23.70 -17.65 -14.53
CA ALA A 464 -24.97 -17.32 -15.17
C ALA A 464 -24.75 -16.10 -16.09
N PRO A 465 -25.14 -16.18 -17.37
CA PRO A 465 -25.05 -15.04 -18.29
C PRO A 465 -26.06 -13.93 -17.94
N ILE A 466 -25.73 -12.69 -18.29
CA ILE A 466 -26.69 -11.58 -18.32
C ILE A 466 -27.38 -11.57 -19.69
N ALA A 467 -28.71 -11.44 -19.72
CA ALA A 467 -29.48 -11.26 -20.95
C ALA A 467 -30.47 -10.10 -20.82
N GLY A 468 -30.48 -9.17 -21.78
CA GLY A 468 -31.45 -8.07 -21.75
C GLY A 468 -31.16 -6.95 -22.73
N ASN A 469 -32.05 -5.96 -22.76
CA ASN A 469 -31.83 -4.68 -23.45
C ASN A 469 -31.18 -3.69 -22.47
N LEU A 470 -29.90 -3.38 -22.67
CA LEU A 470 -29.09 -2.57 -21.75
C LEU A 470 -28.61 -1.27 -22.42
N ALA A 471 -28.77 -0.13 -21.74
CA ALA A 471 -28.17 1.13 -22.18
C ALA A 471 -26.78 1.34 -21.56
N GLU A 472 -26.68 1.13 -20.25
CA GLU A 472 -25.45 1.32 -19.47
C GLU A 472 -25.17 0.11 -18.58
N VAL A 473 -23.89 -0.24 -18.44
CA VAL A 473 -23.37 -1.23 -17.50
C VAL A 473 -22.25 -0.58 -16.69
N LYS A 474 -22.55 -0.19 -15.44
CA LYS A 474 -21.59 0.43 -14.52
C LYS A 474 -20.78 -0.65 -13.81
N VAL A 475 -19.48 -0.72 -14.08
CA VAL A 475 -18.52 -1.69 -13.54
C VAL A 475 -17.80 -1.10 -12.34
N ILE A 476 -17.90 -1.76 -11.18
CA ILE A 476 -17.29 -1.34 -9.92
C ILE A 476 -16.58 -2.55 -9.29
N GLY A 477 -15.31 -2.38 -8.91
CA GLY A 477 -14.49 -3.46 -8.36
C GLY A 477 -14.17 -4.57 -9.37
N GLU A 478 -13.93 -5.79 -8.89
CA GLU A 478 -13.46 -6.93 -9.70
C GLU A 478 -14.63 -7.82 -10.13
N ASN A 479 -14.95 -7.84 -11.43
CA ASN A 479 -16.12 -8.54 -11.96
C ASN A 479 -15.71 -9.63 -12.97
N SER A 480 -16.31 -10.82 -12.86
CA SER A 480 -16.06 -11.96 -13.74
C SER A 480 -17.37 -12.67 -14.07
N LEU A 481 -17.83 -12.51 -15.32
CA LEU A 481 -19.11 -13.00 -15.81
C LEU A 481 -18.90 -13.84 -17.07
N SER A 482 -19.58 -14.98 -17.16
CA SER A 482 -19.49 -15.86 -18.34
C SER A 482 -19.82 -15.15 -19.65
N GLU A 483 -20.94 -14.44 -19.70
CA GLU A 483 -21.40 -13.70 -20.88
C GLU A 483 -22.36 -12.55 -20.50
N ILE A 484 -22.29 -11.46 -21.27
CA ILE A 484 -23.29 -10.38 -21.31
C ILE A 484 -23.87 -10.32 -22.73
N GLN A 485 -25.14 -10.71 -22.87
CA GLN A 485 -25.85 -10.73 -24.15
C GLN A 485 -26.84 -9.56 -24.24
N SER A 486 -26.54 -8.60 -25.13
CA SER A 486 -27.47 -7.53 -25.50
C SER A 486 -28.48 -8.04 -26.52
N LEU A 487 -29.76 -8.06 -26.14
CA LEU A 487 -30.89 -8.56 -26.94
C LEU A 487 -31.53 -7.48 -27.83
N ASP A 488 -30.85 -6.35 -28.05
CA ASP A 488 -31.48 -5.15 -28.61
C ASP A 488 -31.69 -5.22 -30.14
N GLU A 489 -32.96 -5.25 -30.56
CA GLU A 489 -33.38 -5.24 -31.97
C GLU A 489 -33.15 -3.88 -32.66
N VAL A 490 -32.92 -2.80 -31.89
CA VAL A 490 -32.96 -1.41 -32.37
C VAL A 490 -31.59 -0.73 -32.43
N GLY A 491 -30.51 -1.51 -32.33
CA GLY A 491 -29.14 -1.02 -32.58
C GLY A 491 -28.66 0.07 -31.62
N THR A 492 -29.11 0.04 -30.36
CA THR A 492 -28.62 0.93 -29.31
C THR A 492 -27.25 0.44 -28.84
N LYS A 493 -26.35 1.39 -28.56
CA LYS A 493 -25.00 1.10 -28.08
C LYS A 493 -25.00 0.90 -26.56
N VAL A 494 -24.56 -0.27 -26.10
CA VAL A 494 -24.33 -0.53 -24.66
C VAL A 494 -23.08 0.23 -24.22
N SER A 495 -23.16 0.99 -23.13
CA SER A 495 -22.03 1.75 -22.58
C SER A 495 -21.53 1.14 -21.27
N PHE A 496 -20.27 0.70 -21.24
CA PHE A 496 -19.57 0.27 -20.04
C PHE A 496 -18.89 1.47 -19.38
N THR A 497 -19.31 1.78 -18.15
CA THR A 497 -18.85 2.93 -17.37
C THR A 497 -18.35 2.48 -16.00
N GLY A 498 -17.80 3.40 -15.19
CA GLY A 498 -17.27 3.09 -13.86
C GLY A 498 -15.75 2.96 -13.85
N ASN A 499 -15.21 2.32 -12.81
CA ASN A 499 -13.78 2.28 -12.48
C ASN A 499 -13.29 0.87 -12.06
N GLY A 500 -14.07 -0.16 -12.36
CA GLY A 500 -13.74 -1.56 -12.07
C GLY A 500 -13.16 -2.32 -13.25
N THR A 501 -12.79 -3.57 -12.97
CA THR A 501 -12.35 -4.57 -13.93
C THR A 501 -13.52 -5.47 -14.31
N LEU A 502 -13.61 -5.84 -15.60
CA LEU A 502 -14.62 -6.75 -16.11
C LEU A 502 -13.99 -7.82 -17.01
N HIS A 503 -14.03 -9.07 -16.55
CA HIS A 503 -13.74 -10.26 -17.32
C HIS A 503 -15.04 -10.84 -17.89
N THR A 504 -15.28 -10.76 -19.21
CA THR A 504 -16.49 -11.34 -19.82
C THR A 504 -16.44 -11.54 -21.33
N PHE A 505 -17.34 -12.38 -21.85
CA PHE A 505 -17.73 -12.36 -23.27
C PHE A 505 -18.91 -11.39 -23.46
N PHE A 506 -18.86 -10.50 -24.44
CA PHE A 506 -19.98 -9.62 -24.78
C PHE A 506 -20.55 -9.96 -26.15
N GLY A 507 -21.84 -10.24 -26.24
CA GLY A 507 -22.56 -10.44 -27.51
C GLY A 507 -23.58 -9.34 -27.77
N GLY A 508 -23.59 -8.76 -28.96
CA GLY A 508 -24.58 -7.72 -29.32
C GLY A 508 -24.69 -7.45 -30.82
N SER A 509 -25.66 -6.60 -31.20
CA SER A 509 -25.87 -6.16 -32.59
C SER A 509 -25.02 -4.94 -32.99
N VAL A 510 -24.43 -4.25 -32.01
CA VAL A 510 -23.60 -3.05 -32.17
C VAL A 510 -22.38 -3.15 -31.24
N GLU A 511 -21.23 -2.60 -31.66
CA GLU A 511 -20.02 -2.54 -30.84
C GLU A 511 -20.22 -1.64 -29.61
N PRO A 512 -19.92 -2.11 -28.37
CA PRO A 512 -20.17 -1.35 -27.16
C PRO A 512 -19.24 -0.13 -27.02
N GLU A 513 -19.58 0.78 -26.12
CA GLU A 513 -18.69 1.87 -25.69
C GLU A 513 -18.02 1.42 -24.40
N ILE A 514 -16.69 1.39 -24.36
CA ILE A 514 -15.94 1.04 -23.14
C ILE A 514 -15.20 2.30 -22.74
N ALA A 515 -15.51 2.83 -21.55
CA ALA A 515 -14.81 4.01 -21.03
C ALA A 515 -13.37 3.65 -20.62
N ASP A 516 -12.41 4.56 -20.84
CA ASP A 516 -10.98 4.37 -20.52
C ASP A 516 -10.71 4.00 -19.04
N SER A 517 -11.66 4.28 -18.14
CA SER A 517 -11.59 3.93 -16.71
C SER A 517 -12.04 2.51 -16.39
N VAL A 518 -12.60 1.75 -17.34
CA VAL A 518 -13.02 0.36 -17.17
C VAL A 518 -11.95 -0.58 -17.76
N ALA A 519 -11.36 -1.43 -16.91
CA ALA A 519 -10.43 -2.45 -17.36
C ALA A 519 -11.22 -3.64 -17.93
N PHE A 520 -11.48 -3.62 -19.25
CA PHE A 520 -12.23 -4.67 -19.94
C PHE A 520 -11.29 -5.77 -20.49
N HIS A 521 -11.47 -7.00 -20.01
CA HIS A 521 -10.70 -8.19 -20.38
C HIS A 521 -11.66 -9.22 -21.00
N GLY A 522 -11.73 -9.27 -22.33
CA GLY A 522 -12.77 -10.07 -22.97
C GLY A 522 -12.89 -9.97 -24.48
N LEU A 523 -13.75 -10.85 -25.01
CA LEU A 523 -14.12 -10.89 -26.42
C LEU A 523 -15.48 -10.23 -26.63
N VAL A 524 -15.51 -9.21 -27.47
CA VAL A 524 -16.70 -8.52 -27.97
C VAL A 524 -17.09 -9.13 -29.31
N CYS A 525 -18.29 -9.69 -29.44
CA CYS A 525 -18.86 -10.22 -30.67
C CYS A 525 -20.01 -9.35 -31.17
N VAL A 526 -19.80 -8.68 -32.31
CA VAL A 526 -20.82 -7.89 -33.00
C VAL A 526 -21.45 -8.73 -34.11
N MET A 527 -22.74 -9.05 -33.96
CA MET A 527 -23.50 -9.92 -34.87
C MET A 527 -24.50 -9.11 -35.71
N THR A 528 -24.38 -9.20 -37.03
CA THR A 528 -25.30 -8.53 -37.98
C THR A 528 -25.87 -9.53 -38.99
N THR A 529 -27.18 -9.53 -39.17
CA THR A 529 -27.88 -10.46 -40.08
C THR A 529 -28.48 -9.72 -41.28
N GLU A 530 -28.12 -10.12 -42.49
CA GLU A 530 -28.74 -9.65 -43.73
C GLU A 530 -29.94 -10.54 -44.11
N ALA A 531 -31.05 -9.90 -44.46
CA ALA A 531 -32.27 -10.60 -44.88
C ALA A 531 -32.05 -11.32 -46.23
N PRO A 532 -32.46 -12.59 -46.37
CA PRO A 532 -32.22 -13.35 -47.59
C PRO A 532 -32.97 -12.75 -48.79
N GLN A 533 -32.28 -12.64 -49.92
CA GLN A 533 -32.94 -12.41 -51.22
C GLN A 533 -33.72 -13.68 -51.63
N GLU A 534 -34.73 -13.54 -52.49
CA GLU A 534 -35.69 -14.63 -52.77
C GLU A 534 -35.00 -15.96 -53.13
N GLN A 535 -35.17 -16.96 -52.25
CA GLN A 535 -34.63 -18.33 -52.32
C GLN A 535 -33.17 -18.56 -51.90
N GLU A 536 -32.49 -17.60 -51.25
CA GLU A 536 -31.17 -17.81 -50.64
C GLU A 536 -31.22 -17.96 -49.10
N LYS A 537 -30.11 -18.40 -48.49
CA LYS A 537 -29.95 -18.49 -47.02
C LYS A 537 -29.66 -17.10 -46.44
N PRO A 538 -30.09 -16.78 -45.20
CA PRO A 538 -29.63 -15.57 -44.51
C PRO A 538 -28.10 -15.55 -44.39
N SER A 539 -27.52 -14.36 -44.51
CA SER A 539 -26.09 -14.14 -44.23
C SER A 539 -25.92 -13.47 -42.88
N ILE A 540 -24.97 -13.97 -42.09
CA ILE A 540 -24.66 -13.46 -40.75
C ILE A 540 -23.19 -13.06 -40.76
N SER A 541 -22.86 -11.86 -40.29
CA SER A 541 -21.48 -11.47 -39.99
C SER A 541 -21.30 -11.47 -38.48
N MET A 542 -20.24 -12.11 -38.00
CA MET A 542 -19.81 -12.09 -36.60
C MET A 542 -18.41 -11.49 -36.55
N ASN A 543 -18.28 -10.29 -35.99
CA ASN A 543 -16.99 -9.62 -35.84
C ASN A 543 -16.58 -9.71 -34.37
N PHE A 544 -15.55 -10.50 -34.08
CA PHE A 544 -14.96 -10.63 -32.76
C PHE A 544 -13.80 -9.65 -32.59
N THR A 545 -13.79 -8.91 -31.50
CA THR A 545 -12.71 -8.01 -31.09
C THR A 545 -12.25 -8.39 -29.68
N ALA A 546 -10.97 -8.71 -29.51
CA ALA A 546 -10.37 -9.01 -28.22
C ALA A 546 -9.85 -7.73 -27.55
N TYR A 547 -10.14 -7.59 -26.26
CA TYR A 547 -9.76 -6.49 -25.38
C TYR A 547 -9.06 -7.02 -24.13
N GLY A 548 -8.11 -6.26 -23.58
CA GLY A 548 -7.35 -6.64 -22.38
C GLY A 548 -6.69 -8.02 -22.52
N THR A 549 -6.94 -8.91 -21.57
CA THR A 549 -6.50 -10.32 -21.62
C THR A 549 -7.71 -11.19 -21.91
N SER A 550 -7.63 -12.03 -22.94
CA SER A 550 -8.74 -12.85 -23.44
C SER A 550 -8.27 -14.23 -23.86
N ASP A 551 -9.14 -15.24 -23.72
CA ASP A 551 -8.96 -16.56 -24.31
C ASP A 551 -10.02 -16.82 -25.38
N LEU A 552 -9.69 -17.51 -26.46
CA LEU A 552 -10.68 -17.93 -27.45
C LEU A 552 -11.62 -18.99 -26.85
N PRO A 553 -12.96 -18.81 -26.98
CA PRO A 553 -13.93 -19.74 -26.42
C PRO A 553 -13.94 -21.08 -27.18
N PRO A 554 -14.20 -22.21 -26.50
CA PRO A 554 -14.23 -23.52 -27.10
C PRO A 554 -15.51 -23.76 -27.92
N ILE A 555 -15.49 -23.25 -29.16
CA ILE A 555 -16.49 -23.32 -30.24
C ILE A 555 -17.42 -22.09 -30.34
N MET A 556 -17.37 -21.43 -31.50
CA MET A 556 -18.51 -20.69 -32.06
C MET A 556 -18.81 -21.28 -33.44
N TRP A 557 -20.03 -21.80 -33.59
CA TRP A 557 -20.61 -22.43 -34.80
C TRP A 557 -20.17 -23.87 -35.13
N GLU A 558 -21.14 -24.79 -35.20
CA GLU A 558 -20.91 -26.17 -35.62
C GLU A 558 -20.61 -26.25 -37.14
N SER A 559 -19.34 -26.51 -37.48
CA SER A 559 -18.99 -27.05 -38.79
C SER A 559 -19.28 -28.56 -38.81
N ASP A 560 -20.20 -29.00 -39.68
CA ASP A 560 -20.47 -30.43 -39.98
C ASP A 560 -19.19 -31.22 -40.35
N GLN A 561 -18.07 -30.54 -40.66
CA GLN A 561 -16.78 -31.13 -41.06
C GLN A 561 -15.74 -31.21 -39.93
N ASP A 562 -15.82 -30.36 -38.90
CA ASP A 562 -14.68 -30.06 -38.01
C ASP A 562 -15.13 -29.53 -36.62
N PRO A 563 -15.76 -30.38 -35.77
CA PRO A 563 -16.26 -29.97 -34.47
C PRO A 563 -15.11 -29.75 -33.47
N GLY A 564 -15.03 -28.54 -32.91
CA GLY A 564 -14.01 -28.15 -31.91
C GLY A 564 -13.11 -26.97 -32.32
N SER A 565 -13.04 -26.66 -33.62
CA SER A 565 -12.21 -25.57 -34.14
C SER A 565 -12.93 -24.22 -34.10
N PHE A 566 -12.23 -23.13 -33.74
CA PHE A 566 -12.69 -21.75 -33.95
C PHE A 566 -12.37 -21.35 -35.39
N VAL A 567 -13.41 -21.18 -36.22
CA VAL A 567 -13.24 -20.91 -37.66
C VAL A 567 -13.34 -19.40 -37.95
N VAL A 568 -12.32 -18.84 -38.59
CA VAL A 568 -12.30 -17.47 -39.12
C VAL A 568 -12.43 -17.53 -40.65
N GLY A 569 -13.28 -16.70 -41.24
CA GLY A 569 -13.67 -16.79 -42.66
C GLY A 569 -15.13 -17.16 -42.86
N THR A 570 -15.48 -17.70 -44.04
CA THR A 570 -16.87 -17.94 -44.44
C THR A 570 -17.29 -19.41 -44.25
N VAL A 571 -18.22 -19.65 -43.33
CA VAL A 571 -18.79 -20.97 -43.03
C VAL A 571 -20.24 -21.05 -43.51
N SER A 572 -20.55 -22.00 -44.40
CA SER A 572 -21.92 -22.25 -44.88
C SER A 572 -22.53 -23.44 -44.14
N SER A 573 -23.46 -23.21 -43.21
CA SER A 573 -24.27 -24.28 -42.60
C SER A 573 -25.47 -24.66 -43.47
N LYS A 574 -26.37 -25.52 -42.96
CA LYS A 574 -27.66 -25.79 -43.62
C LYS A 574 -28.61 -24.59 -43.58
N GLU A 575 -28.46 -23.72 -42.59
CA GLU A 575 -29.43 -22.68 -42.20
C GLU A 575 -28.97 -21.27 -42.57
N ALA A 576 -27.67 -20.97 -42.50
CA ALA A 576 -27.11 -19.64 -42.77
C ALA A 576 -25.73 -19.70 -43.45
N ILE A 577 -25.29 -18.57 -44.01
CA ILE A 577 -23.91 -18.32 -44.43
C ILE A 577 -23.29 -17.35 -43.42
N VAL A 578 -22.39 -17.83 -42.57
CA VAL A 578 -21.77 -17.04 -41.50
C VAL A 578 -20.37 -16.60 -41.95
N THR A 579 -20.05 -15.32 -41.77
CA THR A 579 -18.70 -14.77 -41.97
C THR A 579 -18.14 -14.36 -40.62
N ILE A 580 -17.08 -15.02 -40.16
CA ILE A 580 -16.42 -14.74 -38.88
C ILE A 580 -15.15 -13.94 -39.14
N ARG A 581 -15.00 -12.81 -38.44
CA ARG A 581 -13.76 -12.01 -38.39
C ARG A 581 -13.25 -11.96 -36.96
N LEU A 582 -11.94 -11.93 -36.78
CA LEU A 582 -11.28 -11.84 -35.47
C LEU A 582 -10.22 -10.74 -35.49
N THR A 583 -10.36 -9.79 -34.57
CA THR A 583 -9.44 -8.66 -34.37
C THR A 583 -8.85 -8.73 -32.97
N VAL A 584 -7.53 -8.69 -32.85
CA VAL A 584 -6.84 -8.46 -31.58
C VAL A 584 -6.49 -6.98 -31.50
N SER A 585 -7.02 -6.27 -30.51
CA SER A 585 -6.80 -4.83 -30.33
C SER A 585 -5.34 -4.51 -29.96
N GLU A 586 -4.94 -3.24 -30.15
CA GLU A 586 -3.64 -2.77 -29.66
C GLU A 586 -3.56 -2.90 -28.13
N GLY A 587 -2.43 -3.40 -27.62
CA GLY A 587 -2.24 -3.72 -26.19
C GLY A 587 -2.97 -4.98 -25.69
N ALA A 588 -3.92 -5.55 -26.45
CA ALA A 588 -4.63 -6.75 -26.04
C ALA A 588 -3.77 -8.02 -26.22
N THR A 589 -4.02 -9.01 -25.37
CA THR A 589 -3.45 -10.37 -25.47
C THR A 589 -4.59 -11.37 -25.63
N LEU A 590 -4.61 -12.07 -26.76
CA LEU A 590 -5.54 -13.16 -27.04
C LEU A 590 -4.82 -14.50 -27.05
N THR A 591 -5.23 -15.42 -26.17
CA THR A 591 -4.77 -16.81 -26.18
C THR A 591 -5.65 -17.67 -27.09
N ILE A 592 -5.00 -18.51 -27.89
CA ILE A 592 -5.60 -19.68 -28.55
C ILE A 592 -5.28 -20.87 -27.62
N PRO A 593 -6.20 -21.27 -26.70
CA PRO A 593 -5.92 -22.34 -25.75
C PRO A 593 -5.77 -23.67 -26.49
N LYS A 594 -5.02 -24.60 -25.89
CA LYS A 594 -4.53 -25.83 -26.54
C LYS A 594 -5.65 -26.67 -27.14
N GLU A 595 -6.81 -26.68 -26.49
CA GLU A 595 -8.02 -27.41 -26.81
C GLU A 595 -8.83 -26.81 -27.97
N VAL A 596 -8.49 -25.59 -28.42
CA VAL A 596 -9.26 -24.81 -29.41
C VAL A 596 -8.38 -24.49 -30.63
N PRO A 597 -8.34 -25.35 -31.66
CA PRO A 597 -7.65 -25.05 -32.91
C PRO A 597 -8.27 -23.83 -33.59
N LEU A 598 -7.46 -22.93 -34.13
CA LEU A 598 -7.93 -21.83 -34.98
C LEU A 598 -7.77 -22.22 -36.45
N LYS A 599 -8.82 -22.03 -37.24
CA LYS A 599 -8.84 -22.45 -38.65
C LYS A 599 -9.33 -21.36 -39.57
N ILE A 600 -8.68 -21.22 -40.72
CA ILE A 600 -9.16 -20.42 -41.84
C ILE A 600 -9.46 -21.38 -43.00
N GLU A 601 -10.61 -21.23 -43.66
CA GLU A 601 -11.06 -22.18 -44.71
C GLU A 601 -10.51 -21.83 -46.11
N LYS A 602 -10.17 -20.57 -46.38
CA LYS A 602 -9.58 -20.12 -47.66
C LYS A 602 -8.44 -19.13 -47.46
N SER A 603 -7.44 -19.17 -48.34
CA SER A 603 -6.28 -18.27 -48.30
C SER A 603 -6.65 -16.79 -48.43
N GLU A 604 -7.64 -16.47 -49.27
CA GLU A 604 -8.22 -15.13 -49.40
C GLU A 604 -8.89 -14.60 -48.11
N GLU A 605 -9.29 -15.50 -47.21
CA GLU A 605 -9.94 -15.18 -45.93
C GLU A 605 -8.95 -15.05 -44.76
N ILE A 606 -7.63 -15.17 -44.99
CA ILE A 606 -6.60 -14.85 -43.98
C ILE A 606 -6.73 -13.40 -43.50
N SER A 607 -7.19 -12.50 -44.38
CA SER A 607 -7.51 -11.10 -44.07
C SER A 607 -8.65 -10.90 -43.05
N CYS A 608 -9.43 -11.94 -42.74
CA CYS A 608 -10.43 -11.91 -41.67
C CYS A 608 -9.81 -12.06 -40.26
N LEU A 609 -8.52 -12.40 -40.14
CA LEU A 609 -7.74 -12.39 -38.90
C LEU A 609 -6.81 -11.17 -38.89
N THR A 610 -7.07 -10.20 -38.01
CA THR A 610 -6.26 -8.99 -37.84
C THR A 610 -5.64 -8.98 -36.44
N ASN A 611 -4.31 -8.85 -36.35
CA ASN A 611 -3.61 -8.79 -35.07
C ASN A 611 -2.86 -7.46 -34.90
N HIS A 612 -3.32 -6.61 -33.98
CA HIS A 612 -2.62 -5.39 -33.54
C HIS A 612 -1.97 -5.54 -32.15
N GLY A 613 -2.20 -6.65 -31.45
CA GLY A 613 -1.67 -6.95 -30.12
C GLY A 613 -0.82 -8.22 -30.10
N THR A 614 -1.00 -9.03 -29.05
CA THR A 614 -0.33 -10.32 -28.84
C THR A 614 -1.30 -11.47 -29.12
N LEU A 615 -0.94 -12.39 -30.02
CA LEU A 615 -1.73 -13.57 -30.34
C LEU A 615 -0.96 -14.84 -29.97
N ILE A 616 -1.29 -15.44 -28.82
CA ILE A 616 -0.59 -16.60 -28.26
C ILE A 616 -1.21 -17.88 -28.83
N ASN A 617 -0.54 -18.51 -29.79
CA ASN A 617 -0.92 -19.82 -30.28
C ASN A 617 -0.39 -20.93 -29.34
N ASN A 618 -1.27 -21.61 -28.60
CA ASN A 618 -0.95 -22.83 -27.85
C ASN A 618 -1.61 -24.10 -28.45
N SER A 619 -2.24 -23.99 -29.62
CA SER A 619 -2.94 -25.08 -30.30
C SER A 619 -2.39 -25.30 -31.72
N THR A 620 -3.25 -25.69 -32.68
CA THR A 620 -2.93 -25.70 -34.11
C THR A 620 -3.64 -24.52 -34.80
N VAL A 621 -2.88 -23.68 -35.50
CA VAL A 621 -3.39 -22.61 -36.37
C VAL A 621 -3.33 -23.07 -37.82
N SER A 622 -4.46 -23.12 -38.52
CA SER A 622 -4.58 -23.69 -39.86
C SER A 622 -4.81 -22.61 -40.91
N LEU A 623 -3.82 -22.38 -41.77
CA LEU A 623 -3.77 -21.28 -42.75
C LEU A 623 -3.57 -21.86 -44.17
N PRO A 624 -4.63 -22.10 -44.95
CA PRO A 624 -4.53 -22.70 -46.28
C PRO A 624 -3.78 -21.79 -47.26
N ASP A 625 -2.93 -22.40 -48.09
CA ASP A 625 -2.02 -21.76 -49.08
C ASP A 625 -1.19 -20.55 -48.56
N ALA A 626 -1.03 -20.39 -47.25
CA ALA A 626 -0.32 -19.27 -46.64
C ALA A 626 1.20 -19.34 -46.91
N THR A 627 1.80 -18.18 -47.17
CA THR A 627 3.26 -18.04 -47.31
C THR A 627 3.93 -17.80 -45.95
N PRO A 628 5.26 -18.02 -45.81
CA PRO A 628 6.02 -17.63 -44.62
C PRO A 628 5.86 -16.16 -44.23
N ALA A 629 5.61 -15.26 -45.20
CA ALA A 629 5.37 -13.85 -44.94
C ALA A 629 4.01 -13.59 -44.30
N ASP A 630 2.98 -14.37 -44.67
CA ASP A 630 1.64 -14.26 -44.08
C ASP A 630 1.65 -14.76 -42.63
N ILE A 631 2.30 -15.91 -42.38
CA ILE A 631 2.47 -16.47 -41.02
C ILE A 631 3.20 -15.45 -40.12
N LYS A 632 4.32 -14.90 -40.60
CA LYS A 632 5.08 -13.88 -39.87
C LYS A 632 4.30 -12.57 -39.68
N GLY A 633 3.42 -12.24 -40.62
CA GLY A 633 2.52 -11.10 -40.54
C GLY A 633 1.52 -11.18 -39.37
N LEU A 634 1.10 -12.39 -38.99
CA LEU A 634 0.19 -12.63 -37.86
C LEU A 634 0.85 -12.45 -36.48
N ARG A 635 2.19 -12.41 -36.38
CA ARG A 635 2.95 -12.22 -35.13
C ARG A 635 2.55 -13.21 -34.03
N LEU A 636 2.41 -14.49 -34.41
CA LEU A 636 2.04 -15.56 -33.48
C LEU A 636 3.16 -15.82 -32.46
N THR A 637 2.79 -16.04 -31.20
CA THR A 637 3.68 -16.50 -30.13
C THR A 637 3.17 -17.83 -29.54
N GLY A 638 3.79 -18.35 -28.47
CA GLY A 638 3.32 -19.55 -27.76
C GLY A 638 3.85 -20.88 -28.31
N SER A 639 3.34 -21.97 -27.73
CA SER A 639 3.82 -23.36 -27.89
C SER A 639 3.23 -24.11 -29.09
N GLY A 640 2.21 -23.54 -29.72
CA GLY A 640 1.44 -24.14 -30.79
C GLY A 640 2.16 -24.19 -32.13
N LEU A 641 1.46 -24.70 -33.14
CA LEU A 641 2.03 -24.97 -34.45
C LEU A 641 1.14 -24.43 -35.58
N VAL A 642 1.75 -23.99 -36.67
CA VAL A 642 1.04 -23.51 -37.85
C VAL A 642 1.02 -24.62 -38.89
N GLN A 643 -0.16 -24.99 -39.39
CA GLN A 643 -0.31 -25.91 -40.51
C GLN A 643 -0.81 -25.16 -41.74
N VAL A 644 -0.19 -25.45 -42.89
CA VAL A 644 -0.54 -24.91 -44.20
C VAL A 644 -0.98 -26.06 -45.10
N PRO A 645 -2.29 -26.31 -45.21
CA PRO A 645 -2.84 -27.13 -46.29
C PRO A 645 -2.58 -26.48 -47.64
N SER A 646 -2.08 -27.27 -48.59
CA SER A 646 -1.92 -26.90 -50.01
C SER A 646 -2.25 -28.14 -50.85
N GLY A 647 -3.41 -28.14 -51.50
CA GLY A 647 -3.94 -29.30 -52.23
C GLY A 647 -4.18 -30.50 -51.29
N THR A 648 -3.53 -31.63 -51.55
CA THR A 648 -3.60 -32.84 -50.70
C THR A 648 -2.42 -32.98 -49.73
N SER A 649 -1.56 -31.97 -49.63
CA SER A 649 -0.38 -31.95 -48.75
C SER A 649 -0.57 -30.92 -47.64
N ILE A 650 -0.04 -31.21 -46.46
CA ILE A 650 0.06 -30.29 -45.34
C ILE A 650 1.54 -30.03 -45.09
N THR A 651 1.92 -28.76 -44.97
CA THR A 651 3.26 -28.34 -44.52
C THR A 651 3.14 -27.63 -43.18
N TYR A 652 4.01 -27.98 -42.25
CA TYR A 652 4.05 -27.47 -40.89
C TYR A 652 5.12 -26.39 -40.74
N TYR A 653 4.78 -25.35 -39.98
CA TYR A 653 5.60 -24.19 -39.74
C TYR A 653 5.63 -23.84 -38.24
N THR A 654 6.73 -23.23 -37.80
CA THR A 654 6.78 -22.55 -36.50
C THR A 654 5.91 -21.29 -36.50
N ASN A 655 5.58 -20.76 -35.33
CA ASN A 655 4.85 -19.49 -35.19
C ASN A 655 5.60 -18.29 -35.84
N GLU A 656 6.92 -18.38 -36.01
CA GLU A 656 7.77 -17.41 -36.72
C GLU A 656 7.77 -17.56 -38.26
N GLY A 657 7.04 -18.55 -38.79
CA GLY A 657 6.96 -18.84 -40.23
C GLY A 657 8.11 -19.68 -40.79
N VAL A 658 8.86 -20.42 -39.97
CA VAL A 658 9.93 -21.32 -40.45
C VAL A 658 9.36 -22.68 -40.86
N GLU A 659 9.65 -23.12 -42.08
CA GLU A 659 9.15 -24.38 -42.64
C GLU A 659 9.84 -25.60 -42.02
N LEU A 660 9.08 -26.40 -41.26
CA LEU A 660 9.54 -27.68 -40.71
C LEU A 660 9.47 -28.76 -41.80
N GLY A 661 8.31 -28.98 -42.40
CA GLY A 661 8.10 -30.02 -43.42
C GLY A 661 6.70 -30.60 -43.35
N ASN A 662 6.49 -31.79 -43.92
CA ASN A 662 5.18 -32.47 -43.98
C ASN A 662 4.99 -33.57 -42.92
N HIS A 663 5.94 -33.73 -41.98
CA HIS A 663 5.89 -34.76 -40.94
C HIS A 663 5.44 -34.14 -39.60
N LYS A 664 4.31 -34.62 -39.07
CA LYS A 664 3.82 -34.30 -37.71
C LYS A 664 3.61 -35.59 -36.94
N MET A 665 3.97 -35.56 -35.66
CA MET A 665 3.79 -36.67 -34.72
C MET A 665 3.32 -36.12 -33.37
N GLU A 666 2.58 -36.94 -32.61
CA GLU A 666 2.18 -36.59 -31.25
C GLU A 666 3.30 -36.91 -30.26
N ASN A 667 3.68 -38.18 -30.10
CA ASN A 667 4.75 -38.61 -29.19
C ASN A 667 5.73 -39.53 -29.93
N LEU A 668 7.03 -39.40 -29.64
CA LEU A 668 8.09 -40.28 -30.14
C LEU A 668 8.78 -40.94 -28.94
N ASP A 669 8.38 -42.18 -28.66
CA ASP A 669 8.91 -42.95 -27.54
C ASP A 669 10.01 -43.91 -28.00
N LEU A 670 11.26 -43.59 -27.66
CA LEU A 670 12.44 -44.41 -27.89
C LEU A 670 12.90 -45.13 -26.61
N SER A 671 12.14 -45.06 -25.50
CA SER A 671 12.51 -45.60 -24.18
C SER A 671 12.92 -47.08 -24.21
N SER A 672 12.30 -47.85 -25.11
CA SER A 672 12.48 -49.28 -25.27
C SER A 672 13.13 -49.68 -26.59
N ALA A 673 13.73 -48.72 -27.33
CA ALA A 673 14.34 -49.00 -28.63
C ALA A 673 15.60 -49.89 -28.51
N ASP A 674 15.50 -51.12 -29.02
CA ASP A 674 16.54 -52.15 -29.07
C ASP A 674 17.06 -52.45 -30.50
N ALA A 675 16.49 -51.79 -31.50
CA ALA A 675 16.85 -51.84 -32.92
C ALA A 675 16.60 -50.47 -33.58
N ASP A 676 17.03 -50.31 -34.83
CA ASP A 676 16.84 -49.07 -35.59
C ASP A 676 15.34 -48.81 -35.86
N GLN A 677 14.92 -47.55 -35.82
CA GLN A 677 13.51 -47.15 -35.95
C GLN A 677 13.32 -45.89 -36.81
N GLY A 678 12.22 -45.84 -37.57
CA GLY A 678 11.87 -44.71 -38.45
C GLY A 678 12.68 -44.65 -39.76
N ASP A 679 12.06 -44.12 -40.82
CA ASP A 679 12.71 -43.74 -42.07
C ASP A 679 12.69 -42.21 -42.23
N LEU A 680 13.88 -41.62 -42.42
CA LEU A 680 14.11 -40.17 -42.44
C LEU A 680 13.32 -39.41 -43.54
N LYS A 681 12.80 -40.11 -44.56
CA LYS A 681 11.98 -39.55 -45.65
C LYS A 681 10.49 -39.81 -45.51
N ILE A 682 10.09 -40.80 -44.70
CA ILE A 682 8.68 -41.20 -44.52
C ILE A 682 8.15 -40.63 -43.21
N ASP A 683 8.95 -40.72 -42.15
CA ASP A 683 8.57 -40.37 -40.78
C ASP A 683 9.20 -39.04 -40.31
N GLY A 684 10.16 -38.51 -41.07
CA GLY A 684 10.91 -37.30 -40.71
C GLY A 684 11.99 -37.50 -39.63
N TYR A 685 12.17 -38.74 -39.15
CA TYR A 685 13.23 -39.11 -38.21
C TYR A 685 13.85 -40.47 -38.55
N HIS A 686 15.04 -40.72 -38.01
CA HIS A 686 15.66 -42.04 -37.98
C HIS A 686 16.48 -42.22 -36.70
N TRP A 687 16.21 -43.28 -35.96
CA TRP A 687 17.00 -43.73 -34.81
C TRP A 687 17.95 -44.84 -35.27
N ASP A 688 19.25 -44.56 -35.24
CA ASP A 688 20.31 -45.56 -35.31
C ASP A 688 20.58 -46.06 -33.88
N ASN A 689 20.32 -47.33 -33.64
CA ASN A 689 20.46 -47.91 -32.31
C ASN A 689 21.90 -48.33 -31.98
N ALA A 690 22.74 -48.55 -32.99
CA ALA A 690 24.14 -48.92 -32.81
C ALA A 690 24.99 -47.69 -32.41
N ASP A 691 24.77 -46.57 -33.10
CA ASP A 691 25.43 -45.29 -32.86
C ASP A 691 24.65 -44.38 -31.87
N ARG A 692 23.52 -44.86 -31.31
CA ARG A 692 22.62 -44.14 -30.38
C ARG A 692 22.30 -42.73 -30.85
N THR A 693 21.95 -42.61 -32.13
CA THR A 693 21.83 -41.34 -32.84
C THR A 693 20.42 -41.18 -33.43
N LEU A 694 19.70 -40.17 -32.95
CA LEU A 694 18.43 -39.70 -33.52
C LEU A 694 18.70 -38.61 -34.56
N THR A 695 18.47 -38.89 -35.83
CA THR A 695 18.47 -37.88 -36.89
C THR A 695 17.07 -37.34 -37.10
N LEU A 696 16.90 -36.01 -37.07
CA LEU A 696 15.64 -35.32 -37.36
C LEU A 696 15.75 -34.53 -38.67
N ASN A 697 14.69 -34.55 -39.48
CA ASN A 697 14.64 -33.92 -40.79
C ASN A 697 13.25 -33.29 -41.05
N GLY A 698 12.95 -32.21 -40.34
CA GLY A 698 11.71 -31.47 -40.58
C GLY A 698 10.49 -32.01 -39.84
N LEU A 699 10.69 -32.56 -38.64
CA LEU A 699 9.64 -33.16 -37.83
C LEU A 699 8.98 -32.11 -36.91
N ALA A 700 7.64 -32.08 -36.91
CA ALA A 700 6.81 -31.35 -35.96
C ALA A 700 6.25 -32.32 -34.90
N LEU A 701 6.98 -32.51 -33.80
CA LEU A 701 6.62 -33.39 -32.68
C LEU A 701 5.92 -32.58 -31.59
N THR A 702 4.59 -32.69 -31.50
CA THR A 702 3.72 -31.81 -30.68
C THR A 702 3.57 -32.23 -29.21
N GLY A 703 4.06 -33.41 -28.85
CA GLY A 703 4.13 -33.94 -27.49
C GLY A 703 5.57 -34.29 -27.12
N THR A 704 5.76 -35.47 -26.53
CA THR A 704 7.03 -35.83 -25.88
C THR A 704 7.92 -36.68 -26.78
N LEU A 705 9.20 -36.29 -26.87
CA LEU A 705 10.32 -37.15 -27.24
C LEU A 705 10.84 -37.82 -25.95
N THR A 706 10.70 -39.13 -25.86
CA THR A 706 11.26 -39.92 -24.75
C THR A 706 12.50 -40.65 -25.23
N LEU A 707 13.67 -40.21 -24.80
CA LEU A 707 14.96 -40.82 -25.14
C LEU A 707 15.21 -42.10 -24.30
N PRO A 708 15.93 -43.09 -24.84
CA PRO A 708 16.23 -44.34 -24.13
C PRO A 708 17.07 -44.12 -22.87
N ASP A 709 16.95 -45.05 -21.92
CA ASP A 709 17.94 -45.22 -20.85
C ASP A 709 19.27 -45.65 -21.49
N ALA A 710 20.19 -44.70 -21.65
CA ALA A 710 21.58 -44.98 -21.98
C ALA A 710 22.39 -44.96 -20.67
N SER A 711 22.46 -46.11 -20.01
CA SER A 711 23.08 -46.27 -18.69
C SER A 711 24.58 -45.93 -18.67
N GLY A 712 24.88 -44.64 -18.51
CA GLY A 712 26.23 -44.06 -18.67
C GLY A 712 26.68 -43.81 -20.12
N GLY A 713 25.75 -43.73 -21.08
CA GLY A 713 26.04 -43.56 -22.51
C GLY A 713 25.75 -42.16 -23.06
N GLU A 714 26.40 -41.83 -24.17
CA GLU A 714 26.05 -40.67 -25.01
C GLU A 714 24.84 -40.99 -25.90
N ILE A 715 23.94 -40.03 -26.06
CA ILE A 715 22.86 -40.03 -27.06
C ILE A 715 23.06 -38.80 -27.95
N LYS A 716 22.98 -38.95 -29.27
CA LYS A 716 23.11 -37.83 -30.21
C LYS A 716 21.77 -37.50 -30.84
N ILE A 717 21.45 -36.21 -30.93
CA ILE A 717 20.36 -35.68 -31.75
C ILE A 717 21.01 -34.85 -32.87
N VAL A 718 20.71 -35.21 -34.11
CA VAL A 718 21.31 -34.62 -35.33
C VAL A 718 20.22 -33.95 -36.16
N MET A 719 20.27 -32.63 -36.31
CA MET A 719 19.30 -31.89 -37.11
C MET A 719 19.79 -31.74 -38.56
N SER A 720 19.11 -32.41 -39.49
CA SER A 720 19.30 -32.28 -40.94
C SER A 720 18.46 -31.14 -41.55
N LYS A 721 17.30 -30.86 -40.94
CA LYS A 721 16.41 -29.73 -41.21
C LYS A 721 15.77 -29.31 -39.89
N GLU A 722 15.40 -28.03 -39.77
CA GLU A 722 14.78 -27.49 -38.55
C GLU A 722 13.59 -28.34 -38.10
N SER A 723 13.58 -28.69 -36.83
CA SER A 723 12.57 -29.59 -36.25
C SER A 723 12.08 -29.02 -34.92
N LEU A 724 10.79 -29.21 -34.64
CA LEU A 724 10.13 -28.75 -33.43
C LEU A 724 9.76 -29.95 -32.56
N VAL A 725 10.12 -29.92 -31.28
CA VAL A 725 9.79 -30.97 -30.30
C VAL A 725 9.25 -30.32 -29.03
N ASN A 726 7.96 -30.46 -28.73
CA ASN A 726 7.35 -29.78 -27.58
C ASN A 726 8.07 -30.14 -26.25
N SER A 727 8.18 -31.41 -25.89
CA SER A 727 8.94 -31.84 -24.70
C SER A 727 10.03 -32.84 -25.04
N VAL A 728 11.24 -32.65 -24.50
CA VAL A 728 12.30 -33.66 -24.50
C VAL A 728 12.46 -34.22 -23.09
N SER A 729 12.47 -35.54 -22.98
CA SER A 729 12.66 -36.28 -21.73
C SER A 729 13.54 -37.51 -21.93
N VAL A 730 14.01 -38.06 -20.81
CA VAL A 730 14.79 -39.31 -20.76
C VAL A 730 14.03 -40.33 -19.93
N SER A 731 13.90 -41.56 -20.43
CA SER A 731 13.40 -42.68 -19.64
C SER A 731 14.49 -43.28 -18.76
N GLY A 732 14.14 -43.71 -17.55
CA GLY A 732 15.01 -44.52 -16.70
C GLY A 732 15.44 -43.84 -15.39
N SER A 733 16.51 -44.36 -14.79
CA SER A 733 17.10 -43.83 -13.55
C SER A 733 18.59 -43.54 -13.67
N TYR A 734 19.15 -43.65 -14.88
CA TYR A 734 20.51 -43.28 -15.20
C TYR A 734 20.55 -41.98 -16.00
N ARG A 735 21.71 -41.33 -15.96
CA ARG A 735 21.96 -40.00 -16.53
C ARG A 735 22.70 -40.11 -17.86
N PRO A 736 22.04 -40.03 -19.01
CA PRO A 736 22.73 -39.96 -20.28
C PRO A 736 23.31 -38.56 -20.50
N THR A 737 24.31 -38.46 -21.37
CA THR A 737 24.72 -37.17 -21.94
C THR A 737 24.10 -37.04 -23.32
N VAL A 738 23.23 -36.04 -23.51
CA VAL A 738 22.54 -35.79 -24.78
C VAL A 738 23.27 -34.69 -25.54
N HIS A 739 23.77 -35.03 -26.72
CA HIS A 739 24.50 -34.13 -27.62
C HIS A 739 23.58 -33.63 -28.73
N ILE A 740 23.32 -32.32 -28.74
CA ILE A 740 22.60 -31.62 -29.81
C ILE A 740 23.62 -31.20 -30.88
N THR A 741 23.42 -31.65 -32.12
CA THR A 741 24.43 -31.61 -33.20
C THR A 741 23.80 -31.35 -34.58
N GLY A 742 24.60 -30.91 -35.54
CA GLY A 742 24.13 -30.51 -36.88
C GLY A 742 23.87 -29.00 -36.97
N SER A 743 23.77 -28.47 -38.18
CA SER A 743 23.72 -27.02 -38.44
C SER A 743 22.31 -26.44 -38.54
N ALA A 744 21.27 -27.27 -38.51
CA ALA A 744 19.89 -26.81 -38.48
C ALA A 744 19.40 -26.68 -37.02
N PRO A 745 18.48 -25.75 -36.71
CA PRO A 745 17.99 -25.60 -35.34
C PRO A 745 17.16 -26.78 -34.85
N LEU A 746 17.26 -27.06 -33.54
CA LEU A 746 16.24 -27.78 -32.79
C LEU A 746 15.48 -26.76 -31.94
N THR A 747 14.16 -26.65 -32.15
CA THR A 747 13.30 -25.79 -31.33
C THR A 747 12.44 -26.66 -30.42
N VAL A 748 12.39 -26.35 -29.14
CA VAL A 748 11.64 -27.09 -28.12
C VAL A 748 10.84 -26.16 -27.24
N GLN A 749 9.74 -26.62 -26.63
CA GLN A 749 9.08 -25.86 -25.56
C GLN A 749 9.85 -26.08 -24.26
N SER A 750 10.05 -27.36 -23.89
CA SER A 750 10.70 -27.74 -22.64
C SER A 750 11.68 -28.92 -22.79
N ILE A 751 12.72 -28.92 -21.97
CA ILE A 751 13.58 -30.10 -21.72
C ILE A 751 13.51 -30.42 -20.24
N SER A 752 13.24 -31.67 -19.88
CA SER A 752 13.16 -32.09 -18.48
C SER A 752 13.63 -33.54 -18.24
N GLY A 753 14.24 -33.79 -17.09
CA GLY A 753 14.70 -35.12 -16.68
C GLY A 753 16.09 -35.10 -16.04
N ASP A 754 16.55 -36.24 -15.53
CA ASP A 754 17.89 -36.35 -14.95
C ASP A 754 18.92 -36.74 -16.02
N MET A 755 19.58 -35.73 -16.59
CA MET A 755 20.46 -35.86 -17.75
C MET A 755 21.56 -34.80 -17.73
N SER A 756 22.57 -34.97 -18.57
CA SER A 756 23.47 -33.88 -18.99
C SER A 756 23.18 -33.50 -20.45
N LEU A 757 23.35 -32.22 -20.79
CA LEU A 757 23.01 -31.65 -22.10
C LEU A 757 24.25 -30.95 -22.70
N THR A 758 24.63 -31.32 -23.92
CA THR A 758 25.72 -30.67 -24.66
C THR A 758 25.20 -30.11 -25.99
N VAL A 759 25.26 -28.79 -26.16
CA VAL A 759 25.05 -28.14 -27.46
C VAL A 759 26.41 -28.05 -28.17
N ALA A 760 26.59 -28.82 -29.24
CA ALA A 760 27.87 -28.91 -29.93
C ALA A 760 28.18 -27.65 -30.77
N GLN A 761 29.45 -27.49 -31.16
CA GLN A 761 29.90 -26.36 -31.99
C GLN A 761 29.11 -26.29 -33.31
N GLY A 762 28.57 -25.10 -33.61
CA GLY A 762 27.73 -24.88 -34.79
C GLY A 762 26.28 -25.41 -34.70
N ALA A 763 25.89 -26.07 -33.60
CA ALA A 763 24.51 -26.45 -33.35
C ALA A 763 23.70 -25.30 -32.73
N VAL A 764 22.39 -25.29 -32.99
CA VAL A 764 21.45 -24.30 -32.46
C VAL A 764 20.32 -25.02 -31.72
N LEU A 765 20.15 -24.70 -30.44
CA LEU A 765 19.05 -25.16 -29.60
C LEU A 765 18.25 -23.95 -29.12
N ASN A 766 16.93 -23.95 -29.37
CA ASN A 766 16.01 -22.93 -28.91
C ASN A 766 14.99 -23.56 -27.95
N ALA A 767 14.93 -23.18 -26.68
CA ALA A 767 13.87 -23.58 -25.75
C ALA A 767 12.91 -22.40 -25.52
N MET A 768 11.60 -22.63 -25.69
CA MET A 768 10.57 -21.57 -25.69
C MET A 768 9.82 -21.41 -24.36
N GLU A 769 10.16 -22.20 -23.34
CA GLU A 769 9.66 -22.05 -21.96
C GLU A 769 10.75 -22.28 -20.90
N ARG A 770 11.42 -23.44 -20.95
CA ARG A 770 12.40 -23.84 -19.92
C ARG A 770 13.31 -25.01 -20.28
N ILE A 771 14.45 -25.07 -19.61
CA ILE A 771 15.27 -26.27 -19.47
C ILE A 771 15.39 -26.58 -17.98
N ASN A 772 14.97 -27.76 -17.54
CA ASN A 772 15.01 -28.16 -16.12
C ASN A 772 15.61 -29.57 -15.98
N ILE A 773 16.93 -29.65 -15.80
CA ILE A 773 17.65 -30.93 -15.72
C ILE A 773 18.17 -31.22 -14.30
N GLY A 774 17.92 -32.45 -13.84
CA GLY A 774 18.23 -32.91 -12.49
C GLY A 774 17.11 -32.63 -11.48
N SER A 775 16.87 -33.56 -10.56
CA SER A 775 15.90 -33.40 -9.48
C SER A 775 16.50 -32.68 -8.27
N SER A 776 15.80 -31.66 -7.78
CA SER A 776 16.00 -31.03 -6.46
C SER A 776 17.44 -30.65 -6.10
N GLY A 777 18.21 -30.23 -7.11
CA GLY A 777 19.61 -29.93 -6.97
C GLY A 777 20.49 -31.19 -6.92
N ASN A 778 20.98 -31.60 -8.09
CA ASN A 778 21.98 -32.63 -8.21
C ASN A 778 23.12 -32.15 -9.11
N ALA A 779 24.34 -32.04 -8.56
CA ALA A 779 25.49 -31.41 -9.22
C ALA A 779 25.88 -32.06 -10.57
N ASP A 780 25.59 -33.35 -10.77
CA ASP A 780 26.00 -34.08 -11.99
C ASP A 780 25.12 -33.79 -13.23
N SER A 781 24.11 -32.92 -13.13
CA SER A 781 23.24 -32.54 -14.25
C SER A 781 23.79 -31.31 -14.98
N ILE A 782 24.75 -31.54 -15.89
CA ILE A 782 25.60 -30.50 -16.50
C ILE A 782 25.03 -30.02 -17.85
N ILE A 783 24.96 -28.71 -18.06
CA ILE A 783 24.76 -28.09 -19.39
C ILE A 783 26.10 -27.59 -19.92
N THR A 784 26.51 -28.05 -21.10
CA THR A 784 27.69 -27.56 -21.83
C THR A 784 27.27 -26.93 -23.15
N VAL A 785 27.64 -25.66 -23.38
CA VAL A 785 27.26 -24.90 -24.59
C VAL A 785 28.50 -24.53 -25.40
N ASN A 786 28.72 -25.20 -26.53
CA ASN A 786 29.74 -24.87 -27.53
C ASN A 786 29.14 -24.32 -28.84
N GLY A 787 27.83 -24.42 -29.02
CA GLY A 787 27.06 -23.80 -30.11
C GLY A 787 26.23 -22.62 -29.62
N THR A 788 25.03 -22.45 -30.17
CA THR A 788 24.05 -21.43 -29.71
C THR A 788 22.92 -22.08 -28.91
N LEU A 789 22.71 -21.60 -27.69
CA LEU A 789 21.55 -21.92 -26.85
C LEU A 789 20.72 -20.64 -26.66
N THR A 790 19.46 -20.66 -27.08
CA THR A 790 18.49 -19.59 -26.80
C THR A 790 17.40 -20.13 -25.89
N VAL A 791 17.09 -19.44 -24.78
CA VAL A 791 15.95 -19.78 -23.92
C VAL A 791 15.03 -18.56 -23.79
N LYS A 792 13.76 -18.74 -24.12
CA LYS A 792 12.70 -17.75 -23.93
C LYS A 792 11.70 -18.31 -22.91
N GLY A 793 11.09 -17.45 -22.09
CA GLY A 793 10.02 -17.82 -21.17
C GLY A 793 10.42 -17.77 -19.69
N ASP A 794 9.41 -17.69 -18.83
CA ASP A 794 9.57 -17.19 -17.45
C ASP A 794 10.25 -18.15 -16.48
N SER A 795 10.39 -19.42 -16.87
CA SER A 795 11.02 -20.46 -16.03
C SER A 795 12.52 -20.64 -16.26
N GLY A 796 13.09 -20.05 -17.32
CA GLY A 796 14.54 -20.00 -17.55
C GLY A 796 15.23 -21.37 -17.64
N ILE A 797 16.44 -21.45 -17.06
CA ILE A 797 17.25 -22.68 -16.98
C ILE A 797 17.40 -23.09 -15.51
N ARG A 798 17.13 -24.37 -15.20
CA ARG A 798 17.51 -25.03 -13.95
C ARG A 798 18.44 -26.21 -14.25
N CYS A 799 19.60 -26.27 -13.60
CA CYS A 799 20.60 -27.33 -13.79
C CYS A 799 21.50 -27.54 -12.55
N GLY A 800 22.31 -28.59 -12.56
CA GLY A 800 23.35 -28.86 -11.56
C GLY A 800 24.66 -28.08 -11.79
N GLN A 801 25.00 -27.85 -13.05
CA GLN A 801 26.16 -27.06 -13.46
C GLN A 801 25.94 -26.50 -14.88
N MET A 802 26.49 -25.32 -15.19
CA MET A 802 26.50 -24.76 -16.55
C MET A 802 27.89 -24.29 -16.98
N VAL A 803 28.30 -24.67 -18.19
CA VAL A 803 29.60 -24.35 -18.78
C VAL A 803 29.41 -23.84 -20.22
N THR A 804 29.81 -22.59 -20.47
CA THR A 804 29.84 -22.01 -21.83
C THR A 804 31.25 -22.08 -22.39
N GLY A 805 31.43 -22.76 -23.52
CA GLY A 805 32.71 -22.91 -24.22
C GLY A 805 33.15 -21.65 -24.97
N ALA A 806 34.35 -21.68 -25.54
CA ALA A 806 34.97 -20.53 -26.21
C ALA A 806 34.23 -20.06 -27.49
N ASP A 807 33.48 -20.95 -28.15
CA ASP A 807 32.59 -20.60 -29.27
C ASP A 807 31.10 -20.60 -28.84
N GLY A 808 30.82 -20.79 -27.55
CA GLY A 808 29.48 -20.91 -27.00
C GLY A 808 28.77 -19.57 -26.93
N THR A 809 27.51 -19.54 -27.34
CA THR A 809 26.60 -18.39 -27.23
C THR A 809 25.35 -18.82 -26.46
N VAL A 810 25.03 -18.09 -25.40
CA VAL A 810 23.82 -18.30 -24.58
C VAL A 810 23.01 -17.01 -24.57
N ASN A 811 21.72 -17.10 -24.90
CA ASN A 811 20.79 -15.95 -24.89
C ASN A 811 19.54 -16.32 -24.08
N ILE A 812 19.16 -15.53 -23.09
CA ILE A 812 18.01 -15.82 -22.20
C ILE A 812 17.10 -14.60 -22.04
N SER A 813 15.78 -14.80 -22.03
CA SER A 813 14.80 -13.73 -21.80
C SER A 813 13.49 -14.25 -21.19
N GLY A 814 12.94 -13.55 -20.20
CA GLY A 814 11.71 -13.93 -19.46
C GLY A 814 11.77 -13.42 -18.01
N ALA A 815 11.02 -14.00 -17.08
CA ALA A 815 11.21 -13.71 -15.66
C ALA A 815 12.56 -14.23 -15.10
N CYS A 816 12.81 -15.55 -15.21
CA CYS A 816 14.01 -16.21 -14.69
C CYS A 816 15.13 -16.42 -15.73
N GLY A 817 16.38 -16.25 -15.29
CA GLY A 817 17.60 -16.55 -16.04
C GLY A 817 18.12 -17.98 -15.82
N VAL A 818 19.41 -18.12 -15.49
CA VAL A 818 20.02 -19.41 -15.11
C VAL A 818 20.02 -19.59 -13.59
N ALA A 819 19.41 -20.65 -13.09
CA ALA A 819 19.49 -21.08 -11.70
C ALA A 819 20.23 -22.41 -11.59
N VAL A 820 21.38 -22.39 -10.90
CA VAL A 820 22.20 -23.57 -10.62
C VAL A 820 21.94 -24.05 -9.20
N PHE A 821 21.51 -25.31 -9.07
CA PHE A 821 21.14 -25.97 -7.82
C PHE A 821 22.05 -27.18 -7.55
N GLY A 822 21.96 -27.77 -6.36
CA GLY A 822 22.57 -29.08 -6.11
C GLY A 822 23.99 -29.09 -5.60
N VAL A 823 24.51 -27.91 -5.27
CA VAL A 823 25.71 -27.67 -4.46
C VAL A 823 25.56 -28.13 -2.98
N ASN A 824 24.57 -28.95 -2.62
CA ASN A 824 24.29 -29.43 -1.26
C ASN A 824 25.19 -30.62 -0.82
N GLY A 825 26.46 -30.61 -1.22
CA GLY A 825 27.46 -31.63 -0.91
C GLY A 825 28.15 -31.42 0.43
N SER A 826 28.50 -32.49 1.15
CA SER A 826 29.08 -32.40 2.51
C SER A 826 30.57 -32.03 2.58
N SER A 827 31.25 -31.83 1.44
CA SER A 827 32.72 -31.91 1.35
C SER A 827 33.48 -30.58 1.21
N GLY A 828 32.80 -29.46 0.96
CA GLY A 828 33.42 -28.16 0.69
C GLY A 828 34.17 -28.03 -0.65
N THR A 829 34.37 -29.13 -1.40
CA THR A 829 35.17 -29.14 -2.65
C THR A 829 34.35 -29.26 -3.94
N GLU A 830 33.08 -29.65 -3.86
CA GLU A 830 32.17 -29.92 -4.99
C GLU A 830 31.61 -28.65 -5.69
N TYR A 831 32.03 -27.45 -5.28
CA TYR A 831 31.33 -26.20 -5.58
C TYR A 831 31.98 -25.35 -6.69
N LYS A 832 33.15 -25.76 -7.20
CA LYS A 832 33.96 -24.91 -8.08
C LYS A 832 33.43 -24.89 -9.51
N GLY A 833 33.01 -23.70 -9.95
CA GLY A 833 32.49 -23.46 -11.30
C GLY A 833 31.12 -24.09 -11.53
N ALA A 834 30.18 -23.82 -10.63
CA ALA A 834 28.75 -24.12 -10.81
C ALA A 834 28.19 -23.40 -12.06
N PHE A 835 28.63 -22.16 -12.31
CA PHE A 835 28.44 -21.45 -13.57
C PHE A 835 29.80 -21.00 -14.13
N GLN A 836 30.10 -21.31 -15.39
CA GLN A 836 31.37 -20.98 -16.03
C GLN A 836 31.20 -20.43 -17.44
N ILE A 837 32.05 -19.46 -17.79
CA ILE A 837 32.25 -19.00 -19.17
C ILE A 837 33.74 -19.14 -19.53
N ALA A 838 34.05 -19.81 -20.63
CA ALA A 838 35.40 -19.88 -21.17
C ALA A 838 35.72 -18.63 -22.02
N ASN A 839 36.99 -18.25 -22.09
CA ASN A 839 37.41 -17.09 -22.87
C ASN A 839 37.10 -17.29 -24.37
N GLY A 840 36.33 -16.38 -24.95
CA GLY A 840 35.69 -16.45 -26.26
C GLY A 840 34.15 -16.52 -26.19
N GLY A 841 33.60 -17.22 -25.19
CA GLY A 841 32.15 -17.45 -25.06
C GLY A 841 31.36 -16.17 -24.77
N THR A 842 30.04 -16.24 -24.97
CA THR A 842 29.11 -15.12 -24.71
C THR A 842 27.85 -15.59 -23.99
N PHE A 843 27.40 -14.78 -23.04
CA PHE A 843 26.13 -14.96 -22.33
C PHE A 843 25.37 -13.63 -22.33
N THR A 844 24.18 -13.61 -22.91
CA THR A 844 23.24 -12.48 -22.84
C THR A 844 21.99 -12.90 -22.07
N ALA A 845 21.49 -12.00 -21.23
CA ALA A 845 20.25 -12.20 -20.50
C ALA A 845 19.47 -10.88 -20.40
N ASP A 846 18.15 -10.96 -20.53
CA ASP A 846 17.20 -9.87 -20.32
C ASP A 846 16.05 -10.43 -19.48
N CYS A 847 16.33 -10.64 -18.19
CA CYS A 847 15.44 -11.31 -17.25
C CYS A 847 14.90 -10.32 -16.20
N THR A 848 13.63 -10.39 -15.79
CA THR A 848 13.09 -9.43 -14.80
C THR A 848 13.64 -9.65 -13.39
N ASP A 849 13.86 -10.90 -12.99
CA ASP A 849 14.04 -11.23 -11.57
C ASP A 849 15.52 -11.47 -11.22
N TYR A 850 16.16 -12.38 -11.97
CA TYR A 850 17.59 -12.65 -11.91
C TYR A 850 18.11 -13.18 -13.25
N ASN A 851 19.31 -12.75 -13.64
CA ASN A 851 19.97 -13.27 -14.85
C ASN A 851 20.76 -14.57 -14.60
N VAL A 852 21.46 -14.66 -13.47
CA VAL A 852 22.20 -15.86 -13.03
C VAL A 852 22.10 -15.98 -11.51
N MET A 853 21.80 -17.17 -11.00
CA MET A 853 21.77 -17.52 -9.59
C MET A 853 22.47 -18.87 -9.37
N VAL A 854 23.33 -18.97 -8.36
CA VAL A 854 23.83 -20.23 -7.80
C VAL A 854 23.30 -20.35 -6.38
N PHE A 855 22.37 -21.26 -6.12
CA PHE A 855 21.66 -21.38 -4.84
C PHE A 855 22.29 -22.48 -3.97
N THR A 856 22.78 -22.13 -2.78
CA THR A 856 23.56 -23.06 -1.92
C THR A 856 22.78 -23.69 -0.78
N GLY A 857 21.46 -23.47 -0.70
CA GLY A 857 20.54 -24.10 0.25
C GLY A 857 20.70 -23.74 1.74
N GLY A 858 21.90 -23.36 2.18
CA GLY A 858 22.24 -23.12 3.58
C GLY A 858 23.74 -23.18 3.87
N ALA A 859 24.57 -23.63 2.91
CA ALA A 859 26.02 -23.49 3.02
C ALA A 859 26.42 -22.01 2.95
N ALA A 860 26.94 -21.48 4.06
CA ALA A 860 27.32 -20.07 4.18
C ALA A 860 28.39 -19.66 3.16
N VAL A 861 28.10 -18.62 2.37
CA VAL A 861 28.98 -18.16 1.29
C VAL A 861 29.77 -16.94 1.74
N THR A 862 31.10 -17.04 1.71
CA THR A 862 31.99 -15.88 1.86
C THR A 862 32.21 -15.20 0.51
N LYS A 863 32.55 -13.91 0.54
CA LYS A 863 32.92 -13.16 -0.68
C LYS A 863 34.07 -13.82 -1.46
N GLU A 864 35.02 -14.43 -0.75
CA GLU A 864 36.18 -15.13 -1.33
C GLU A 864 35.78 -16.46 -2.03
N ASN A 865 34.73 -17.15 -1.56
CA ASN A 865 34.25 -18.38 -2.17
C ASN A 865 33.28 -18.13 -3.33
N ALA A 866 32.56 -17.01 -3.36
CA ALA A 866 31.57 -16.68 -4.39
C ALA A 866 32.17 -16.65 -5.81
N GLU A 867 33.38 -16.08 -5.97
CA GLU A 867 34.14 -16.06 -7.23
C GLU A 867 34.58 -17.46 -7.69
N THR A 868 34.60 -18.44 -6.78
CA THR A 868 34.89 -19.84 -7.15
C THR A 868 33.66 -20.58 -7.67
N TYR A 869 32.44 -20.10 -7.40
CA TYR A 869 31.19 -20.72 -7.86
C TYR A 869 30.77 -20.19 -9.23
N LEU A 870 31.00 -18.89 -9.46
CA LEU A 870 30.65 -18.19 -10.69
C LEU A 870 31.96 -17.73 -11.37
N VAL A 871 32.49 -18.58 -12.24
CA VAL A 871 33.83 -18.43 -12.83
C VAL A 871 33.73 -17.72 -14.18
N LEU A 872 34.20 -16.47 -14.20
CA LEU A 872 34.26 -15.63 -15.39
C LEU A 872 35.72 -15.34 -15.77
N PRO A 873 36.06 -15.20 -17.07
CA PRO A 873 37.39 -14.76 -17.48
C PRO A 873 37.63 -13.28 -17.14
N ASP A 874 38.90 -12.88 -17.11
CA ASP A 874 39.27 -11.47 -16.94
C ASP A 874 38.60 -10.59 -17.99
N ASN A 875 38.07 -9.44 -17.55
CA ASN A 875 37.32 -8.48 -18.36
C ASN A 875 35.97 -8.99 -18.93
N TYR A 876 35.30 -9.96 -18.30
CA TYR A 876 33.93 -10.35 -18.70
C TYR A 876 32.81 -9.67 -17.91
N LEU A 877 33.10 -9.19 -16.70
CA LEU A 877 32.15 -8.43 -15.88
C LEU A 877 32.00 -7.00 -16.45
N PRO A 878 30.78 -6.55 -16.79
CA PRO A 878 30.53 -5.18 -17.21
C PRO A 878 30.87 -4.15 -16.12
N ALA A 879 31.11 -2.91 -16.53
CA ALA A 879 31.19 -1.79 -15.58
C ALA A 879 29.89 -1.69 -14.75
N GLY A 880 30.00 -1.21 -13.51
CA GLY A 880 28.88 -1.16 -12.56
C GLY A 880 28.48 -2.50 -11.93
N HIS A 881 28.84 -3.65 -12.51
CA HIS A 881 28.42 -4.97 -12.02
C HIS A 881 29.45 -5.61 -11.07
N SER A 882 28.99 -6.58 -10.28
CA SER A 882 29.84 -7.42 -9.43
C SER A 882 29.19 -8.77 -9.12
N ILE A 883 30.01 -9.77 -8.79
CA ILE A 883 29.53 -11.00 -8.16
C ILE A 883 29.11 -10.65 -6.72
N ARG A 884 27.84 -10.92 -6.39
CA ARG A 884 27.24 -10.60 -5.09
C ARG A 884 26.72 -11.86 -4.40
N VAL A 885 26.78 -11.86 -3.08
CA VAL A 885 26.16 -12.86 -2.21
C VAL A 885 24.87 -12.28 -1.68
N VAL A 886 23.77 -13.04 -1.77
CA VAL A 886 22.45 -12.68 -1.25
C VAL A 886 22.07 -13.67 -0.15
N THR A 887 21.44 -13.17 0.90
CA THR A 887 21.00 -13.95 2.07
C THR A 887 19.50 -13.76 2.30
N GLY A 888 18.80 -14.82 2.65
CA GLY A 888 17.37 -14.77 2.96
C GLY A 888 16.98 -15.79 4.03
N GLU A 889 15.88 -15.55 4.72
CA GLU A 889 15.33 -16.46 5.72
C GLU A 889 14.03 -17.09 5.21
N SER A 890 13.89 -18.41 5.33
CA SER A 890 12.65 -19.12 4.99
C SER A 890 12.48 -20.34 5.89
N GLY A 891 11.28 -20.55 6.42
CA GLY A 891 10.98 -21.69 7.31
C GLY A 891 11.76 -21.73 8.65
N GLY A 892 12.55 -20.70 8.96
CA GLY A 892 13.46 -20.64 10.11
C GLY A 892 14.93 -20.93 9.78
N ASP A 893 15.26 -21.27 8.53
CA ASP A 893 16.64 -21.50 8.06
C ASP A 893 17.17 -20.32 7.22
N THR A 894 18.48 -20.07 7.31
CA THR A 894 19.17 -19.06 6.48
C THR A 894 19.66 -19.67 5.17
N HIS A 895 19.19 -19.15 4.05
CA HIS A 895 19.64 -19.52 2.70
C HIS A 895 20.63 -18.50 2.14
N TYR A 896 21.51 -18.98 1.26
CA TYR A 896 22.52 -18.17 0.57
C TYR A 896 22.46 -18.42 -0.94
N ALA A 897 22.73 -17.38 -1.72
CA ALA A 897 22.87 -17.48 -3.17
C ALA A 897 23.97 -16.55 -3.70
N VAL A 898 24.55 -16.89 -4.86
CA VAL A 898 25.51 -16.06 -5.59
C VAL A 898 24.92 -15.62 -6.92
N THR A 899 25.05 -14.35 -7.27
CA THR A 899 24.52 -13.76 -8.50
C THR A 899 25.50 -12.74 -9.10
N VAL A 900 25.28 -12.36 -10.37
CA VAL A 900 25.87 -11.13 -10.95
C VAL A 900 24.78 -10.08 -11.03
N ALA A 901 24.99 -8.96 -10.36
CA ALA A 901 24.06 -7.83 -10.36
C ALA A 901 24.83 -6.50 -10.32
N GLN A 902 24.12 -5.39 -10.51
CA GLN A 902 24.65 -4.05 -10.28
C GLN A 902 25.12 -3.93 -8.81
N LYS A 903 26.16 -3.14 -8.55
CA LYS A 903 26.81 -3.05 -7.22
C LYS A 903 25.89 -2.49 -6.13
N ASP A 904 24.90 -1.72 -6.53
CA ASP A 904 23.96 -0.92 -5.75
C ASP A 904 22.51 -1.43 -5.82
N ALA A 905 22.21 -2.43 -6.67
CA ALA A 905 20.87 -3.05 -6.71
C ALA A 905 20.43 -3.55 -5.32
N ASP A 906 19.16 -3.33 -4.97
CA ASP A 906 18.59 -4.01 -3.81
C ASP A 906 18.25 -5.46 -4.17
N LEU A 907 18.63 -6.42 -3.32
CA LEU A 907 18.60 -7.85 -3.63
C LEU A 907 17.92 -8.63 -2.51
N THR A 908 16.72 -9.13 -2.78
CA THR A 908 15.96 -9.95 -1.83
C THR A 908 15.91 -11.40 -2.28
N LEU A 909 16.19 -12.34 -1.36
CA LEU A 909 16.10 -13.79 -1.57
C LEU A 909 14.94 -14.37 -0.74
N VAL A 910 13.92 -14.92 -1.40
CA VAL A 910 12.77 -15.60 -0.76
C VAL A 910 12.58 -16.96 -1.42
N SER A 911 12.51 -18.04 -0.63
CA SER A 911 12.12 -19.39 -1.09
C SER A 911 12.74 -19.83 -2.43
N GLU A 912 14.08 -19.81 -2.52
CA GLU A 912 14.88 -20.13 -3.72
C GLU A 912 14.79 -19.12 -4.89
N HIS A 913 14.28 -17.91 -4.65
CA HIS A 913 14.06 -16.89 -5.68
C HIS A 913 14.74 -15.55 -5.34
N ILE A 914 15.55 -15.01 -6.25
CA ILE A 914 16.14 -13.66 -6.12
C ILE A 914 15.29 -12.66 -6.90
N THR A 915 15.04 -11.49 -6.32
CA THR A 915 14.53 -10.31 -7.00
C THR A 915 15.57 -9.20 -7.01
N GLY A 916 15.52 -8.30 -8.01
CA GLY A 916 16.45 -7.18 -8.17
C GLY A 916 17.80 -7.52 -8.85
N ALA A 917 18.03 -8.77 -9.24
CA ALA A 917 19.23 -9.20 -9.98
C ALA A 917 18.99 -9.31 -11.51
N GLY A 918 17.83 -8.85 -11.98
CA GLY A 918 17.43 -8.82 -13.38
C GLY A 918 17.96 -7.62 -14.17
N GLY A 919 17.28 -7.32 -15.28
CA GLY A 919 17.66 -6.32 -16.27
C GLY A 919 18.64 -6.86 -17.31
N LYS A 920 18.94 -6.05 -18.34
CA LYS A 920 19.83 -6.42 -19.45
C LYS A 920 21.27 -6.61 -18.98
N MET A 921 21.78 -7.83 -19.16
CA MET A 921 23.17 -8.19 -18.85
C MET A 921 23.83 -8.91 -20.03
N GLU A 922 25.09 -8.58 -20.30
CA GLU A 922 25.92 -9.22 -21.32
C GLU A 922 27.31 -9.53 -20.76
N LEU A 923 27.62 -10.81 -20.59
CA LEU A 923 28.94 -11.31 -20.18
C LEU A 923 29.69 -11.76 -21.43
N LYS A 924 30.61 -10.91 -21.89
CA LYS A 924 31.52 -11.13 -23.01
C LYS A 924 32.84 -10.41 -22.77
N TYR A 925 33.89 -10.79 -23.51
CA TYR A 925 35.19 -10.12 -23.44
C TYR A 925 35.07 -8.61 -23.72
N GLN A 926 35.37 -7.81 -22.70
CA GLN A 926 35.56 -6.37 -22.81
C GLN A 926 37.04 -6.10 -23.18
N PRO A 927 37.34 -5.40 -24.28
CA PRO A 927 38.72 -5.16 -24.70
C PRO A 927 39.46 -4.29 -23.68
N THR A 928 40.63 -4.76 -23.24
CA THR A 928 41.51 -4.00 -22.35
C THR A 928 41.92 -2.67 -23.02
N PRO A 929 41.83 -1.52 -22.34
CA PRO A 929 42.33 -0.25 -22.88
C PRO A 929 43.79 -0.38 -23.29
N THR A 930 44.11 -0.01 -24.53
CA THR A 930 45.45 -0.20 -25.09
C THR A 930 46.45 0.75 -24.43
N PRO A 931 47.64 0.28 -23.99
CA PRO A 931 48.72 1.17 -23.60
C PRO A 931 49.23 1.95 -24.83
N ASP A 932 49.44 3.25 -24.68
CA ASP A 932 50.10 4.07 -25.71
C ASP A 932 51.53 3.56 -26.00
N PRO A 933 52.03 3.69 -27.24
CA PRO A 933 53.35 3.19 -27.63
C PRO A 933 54.48 4.05 -27.05
N ASP A 934 55.30 3.45 -26.19
CA ASP A 934 56.43 4.11 -25.52
C ASP A 934 57.61 4.38 -26.49
N PRO A 935 58.34 5.51 -26.40
CA PRO A 935 59.44 5.83 -27.31
C PRO A 935 60.74 5.03 -27.05
N THR A 936 61.51 4.79 -28.12
CA THR A 936 62.76 3.99 -28.12
C THR A 936 64.00 4.66 -27.48
N PRO A 937 65.06 3.89 -27.10
CA PRO A 937 65.90 4.15 -25.91
C PRO A 937 67.38 4.51 -26.15
N ASP A 938 68.10 4.93 -25.08
CA ASP A 938 69.45 4.44 -24.64
C ASP A 938 70.02 5.29 -23.46
N PRO A 939 71.04 4.84 -22.68
CA PRO A 939 71.50 3.47 -22.39
C PRO A 939 71.69 3.15 -20.88
N ASP A 940 71.87 1.86 -20.55
CA ASP A 940 72.13 1.30 -19.20
C ASP A 940 73.36 1.88 -18.45
N PRO A 941 73.35 1.84 -17.10
CA PRO A 941 74.11 0.77 -16.41
C PRO A 941 73.44 0.17 -15.16
N MET A 942 73.28 -1.16 -15.16
CA MET A 942 73.23 -2.00 -13.94
C MET A 942 74.65 -2.24 -13.37
N PRO A 943 74.86 -2.80 -12.15
CA PRO A 943 73.87 -3.32 -11.18
C PRO A 943 74.05 -2.84 -9.72
N GLY A 944 73.04 -3.07 -8.88
CA GLY A 944 73.15 -3.02 -7.41
C GLY A 944 71.80 -3.21 -6.73
N GLY A 945 71.63 -4.28 -5.94
CA GLY A 945 70.38 -4.58 -5.25
C GLY A 945 70.45 -4.33 -3.73
N GLY A 946 69.30 -4.41 -3.06
CA GLY A 946 69.22 -4.58 -1.62
C GLY A 946 68.24 -3.66 -0.88
N SER A 947 67.57 -4.28 0.11
CA SER A 947 66.87 -3.70 1.29
C SER A 947 65.61 -2.85 1.12
N ASP A 948 64.65 -3.15 2.00
CA ASP A 948 63.52 -2.31 2.40
C ASP A 948 63.93 -0.87 2.74
N ASP A 949 63.08 0.08 2.38
CA ASP A 949 62.72 1.25 3.21
C ASP A 949 61.51 1.94 2.55
N SER A 950 60.28 1.47 2.86
CA SER A 950 59.05 2.14 2.44
C SER A 950 58.76 3.31 3.38
N GLU A 951 58.97 4.54 2.89
CA GLU A 951 58.46 5.74 3.56
C GLU A 951 56.94 5.65 3.79
N PRO A 952 56.40 6.27 4.86
CA PRO A 952 54.99 6.16 5.19
C PRO A 952 54.12 6.77 4.08
N SER A 953 53.40 5.91 3.35
CA SER A 953 52.46 6.33 2.34
C SER A 953 51.25 7.03 2.98
N TYR A 954 50.92 8.22 2.50
CA TYR A 954 49.83 9.05 3.01
C TYR A 954 48.54 8.77 2.24
N SER A 955 47.41 8.71 2.94
CA SER A 955 46.11 8.40 2.33
C SER A 955 45.55 9.56 1.52
N ILE A 956 44.84 9.22 0.44
CA ILE A 956 44.06 10.15 -0.38
C ILE A 956 42.59 9.76 -0.23
N LEU A 957 41.80 10.64 0.38
CA LEU A 957 40.34 10.50 0.46
C LEU A 957 39.69 11.14 -0.75
N LEU A 958 38.69 10.47 -1.31
CA LEU A 958 37.81 11.03 -2.34
C LEU A 958 36.48 11.37 -1.70
N THR A 959 35.94 12.53 -2.07
CA THR A 959 34.62 13.02 -1.67
C THR A 959 33.90 13.47 -2.93
N GLU A 960 32.98 12.63 -3.37
CA GLU A 960 32.17 12.86 -4.57
C GLU A 960 30.81 13.42 -4.18
N THR A 961 30.22 14.22 -5.07
CA THR A 961 28.81 14.61 -5.00
C THR A 961 28.12 14.14 -6.28
N LYS A 962 26.82 13.86 -6.19
CA LYS A 962 25.98 13.20 -7.21
C LYS A 962 26.21 13.80 -8.62
N GLY A 963 26.44 12.96 -9.64
CA GLY A 963 26.59 13.39 -11.05
C GLY A 963 27.94 13.09 -11.72
N GLY A 964 28.81 12.29 -11.12
CA GLY A 964 30.03 11.81 -11.78
C GLY A 964 30.97 11.07 -10.84
N VAL A 965 32.00 10.48 -11.45
CA VAL A 965 32.98 9.61 -10.79
C VAL A 965 34.32 10.34 -10.63
N LEU A 966 34.88 10.27 -9.42
CA LEU A 966 36.24 10.67 -9.10
C LEU A 966 37.11 9.42 -8.89
N ALA A 967 38.20 9.32 -9.63
CA ALA A 967 39.16 8.24 -9.47
C ALA A 967 40.55 8.81 -9.15
N VAL A 968 41.32 8.12 -8.32
CA VAL A 968 42.73 8.42 -8.10
C VAL A 968 43.55 7.17 -8.42
N ARG A 969 44.67 7.35 -9.14
CA ARG A 969 45.50 6.23 -9.61
C ARG A 969 46.05 5.36 -8.47
N TYR A 970 46.23 5.94 -7.28
CA TYR A 970 46.67 5.26 -6.06
C TYR A 970 45.95 5.84 -4.83
N LYS A 971 45.42 4.98 -3.95
CA LYS A 971 44.76 5.42 -2.68
C LYS A 971 45.73 5.92 -1.60
N TYR A 972 47.01 5.60 -1.76
CA TYR A 972 48.10 6.06 -0.89
C TYR A 972 49.29 6.47 -1.76
N ALA A 973 50.00 7.53 -1.37
CA ALA A 973 51.18 8.03 -2.08
C ALA A 973 52.21 8.58 -1.08
N SER A 974 53.50 8.46 -1.40
CA SER A 974 54.59 8.98 -0.57
C SER A 974 54.79 10.48 -0.81
N LYS A 975 55.40 11.17 0.15
CA LYS A 975 55.58 12.63 0.07
C LYS A 975 56.43 13.03 -1.13
N GLY A 976 55.85 13.83 -2.03
CA GLY A 976 56.48 14.27 -3.27
C GLY A 976 56.02 13.51 -4.52
N ASP A 977 55.33 12.38 -4.38
CA ASP A 977 54.76 11.65 -5.50
C ASP A 977 53.73 12.50 -6.25
N THR A 978 53.69 12.39 -7.58
CA THR A 978 52.66 13.08 -8.39
C THR A 978 51.39 12.25 -8.43
N VAL A 979 50.40 12.64 -7.64
CA VAL A 979 49.08 12.02 -7.63
C VAL A 979 48.31 12.46 -8.88
N THR A 980 47.68 11.51 -9.57
CA THR A 980 46.76 11.79 -10.69
C THR A 980 45.34 11.42 -10.29
N ILE A 981 44.48 12.43 -10.34
CA ILE A 981 43.03 12.37 -10.24
C ILE A 981 42.47 12.26 -11.66
N THR A 982 41.47 11.42 -11.89
CA THR A 982 40.65 11.41 -13.11
C THR A 982 39.22 11.71 -12.69
N VAL A 983 38.58 12.62 -13.42
CA VAL A 983 37.21 13.06 -13.21
C VAL A 983 36.38 12.70 -14.44
N THR A 984 35.33 11.90 -14.25
CA THR A 984 34.44 11.45 -15.32
C THR A 984 33.01 11.82 -14.95
N PRO A 985 32.46 12.93 -15.48
CA PRO A 985 31.04 13.25 -15.30
C PRO A 985 30.13 12.14 -15.85
N ASP A 986 28.98 11.94 -15.21
CA ASP A 986 27.98 10.98 -15.69
C ASP A 986 27.28 11.47 -16.96
N ALA A 987 26.57 10.59 -17.66
CA ALA A 987 25.78 10.99 -18.83
C ALA A 987 24.70 12.01 -18.41
N GLY A 988 24.72 13.18 -19.05
CA GLY A 988 23.88 14.30 -18.62
C GLY A 988 24.44 15.04 -17.41
N TYR A 989 25.76 15.05 -17.18
CA TYR A 989 26.45 15.91 -16.19
C TYR A 989 27.80 16.44 -16.73
N GLU A 990 28.33 17.51 -16.15
CA GLU A 990 29.69 18.03 -16.37
C GLU A 990 30.35 18.47 -15.05
N LEU A 991 31.68 18.56 -15.01
CA LEU A 991 32.45 18.95 -13.83
C LEU A 991 32.25 20.45 -13.50
N ASP A 992 31.75 20.75 -12.31
CA ASP A 992 31.53 22.10 -11.79
C ASP A 992 32.73 22.61 -10.99
N ALA A 993 33.23 21.81 -10.04
CA ALA A 993 34.38 22.16 -9.21
C ALA A 993 35.22 20.94 -8.80
N LEU A 994 36.54 21.13 -8.68
CA LEU A 994 37.47 20.14 -8.14
C LEU A 994 38.47 20.84 -7.21
N THR A 995 38.54 20.42 -5.95
CA THR A 995 39.52 20.90 -4.96
C THR A 995 40.29 19.74 -4.35
N ALA A 996 41.47 20.03 -3.79
CA ALA A 996 42.25 19.08 -3.01
C ALA A 996 42.87 19.78 -1.80
N GLU A 997 42.66 19.27 -0.59
CA GLU A 997 43.09 19.90 0.66
C GLU A 997 43.98 18.97 1.49
N ASP A 998 45.02 19.51 2.13
CA ASP A 998 45.79 18.78 3.15
C ASP A 998 44.99 18.62 4.46
N LYS A 999 45.47 17.74 5.35
CA LYS A 999 44.84 17.44 6.66
C LYS A 999 44.53 18.64 7.57
N ASN A 1000 45.01 19.85 7.26
CA ASN A 1000 44.76 21.08 8.02
C ASN A 1000 43.77 22.02 7.30
N GLY A 1001 43.11 21.56 6.23
CA GLY A 1001 42.20 22.37 5.41
C GLY A 1001 42.92 23.36 4.48
N LYS A 1002 44.17 23.08 4.11
CA LYS A 1002 44.93 23.93 3.18
C LYS A 1002 44.84 23.38 1.77
N GLU A 1003 44.26 24.17 0.88
CA GLU A 1003 44.13 23.84 -0.54
C GLU A 1003 45.50 23.66 -1.25
N LEU A 1004 45.56 22.65 -2.12
CA LEU A 1004 46.69 22.24 -2.93
C LEU A 1004 46.46 22.65 -4.39
N ALA A 1005 47.48 23.20 -5.03
CA ALA A 1005 47.39 23.60 -6.43
C ALA A 1005 47.27 22.38 -7.36
N LEU A 1006 46.10 22.22 -7.97
CA LEU A 1006 45.82 21.22 -9.00
C LEU A 1006 46.33 21.70 -10.37
N THR A 1007 46.99 20.80 -11.10
CA THR A 1007 47.44 21.01 -12.49
C THR A 1007 46.63 20.12 -13.42
N ASP A 1008 45.75 20.74 -14.22
CA ASP A 1008 45.02 20.09 -15.31
C ASP A 1008 45.97 19.50 -16.37
N LYS A 1009 45.61 18.33 -16.90
CA LYS A 1009 46.32 17.56 -17.92
C LYS A 1009 45.46 17.23 -19.15
N GLY A 1010 44.19 17.68 -19.18
CA GLY A 1010 43.22 17.30 -20.21
C GLY A 1010 42.54 15.95 -19.91
N ASP A 1011 41.51 15.61 -20.68
CA ASP A 1011 40.72 14.38 -20.58
C ASP A 1011 40.23 14.06 -19.15
N GLY A 1012 39.80 15.10 -18.43
CA GLY A 1012 39.33 15.01 -17.04
C GLY A 1012 40.42 14.73 -16.00
N LYS A 1013 41.71 14.76 -16.37
CA LYS A 1013 42.81 14.40 -15.47
C LYS A 1013 43.48 15.62 -14.83
N TYR A 1014 43.63 15.57 -13.51
CA TYR A 1014 44.26 16.61 -12.70
C TYR A 1014 45.38 16.01 -11.86
N THR A 1015 46.40 16.81 -11.54
CA THR A 1015 47.59 16.32 -10.82
C THR A 1015 48.04 17.27 -9.71
N PHE A 1016 48.53 16.71 -8.60
CA PHE A 1016 49.16 17.47 -7.52
C PHE A 1016 50.32 16.67 -6.88
N PRO A 1017 51.33 17.34 -6.30
CA PRO A 1017 52.38 16.67 -5.54
C PRO A 1017 51.90 16.32 -4.12
N MET A 1018 52.03 15.07 -3.71
CA MET A 1018 51.54 14.60 -2.41
C MET A 1018 52.29 15.28 -1.25
N PRO A 1019 51.60 15.96 -0.31
CA PRO A 1019 52.22 16.50 0.89
C PRO A 1019 52.61 15.38 1.88
N GLY A 1020 53.33 15.73 2.94
CA GLY A 1020 53.67 14.80 4.04
C GLY A 1020 52.51 14.53 4.99
N SER A 1021 51.31 14.37 4.46
CA SER A 1021 50.05 14.24 5.19
C SER A 1021 48.94 13.75 4.27
N GLN A 1022 47.88 13.21 4.87
CA GLN A 1022 46.62 12.90 4.18
C GLN A 1022 46.09 14.09 3.36
N VAL A 1023 45.48 13.77 2.22
CA VAL A 1023 44.80 14.72 1.34
C VAL A 1023 43.35 14.28 1.11
N THR A 1024 42.43 15.23 1.10
CA THR A 1024 41.04 15.03 0.68
C THR A 1024 40.83 15.71 -0.66
N VAL A 1025 40.37 14.98 -1.66
CA VAL A 1025 39.98 15.52 -2.98
C VAL A 1025 38.46 15.55 -3.04
N THR A 1026 37.89 16.70 -3.42
CA THR A 1026 36.44 16.88 -3.51
C THR A 1026 36.04 17.29 -4.92
N ALA A 1027 35.11 16.56 -5.52
CA ALA A 1027 34.57 16.86 -6.85
C ALA A 1027 33.07 17.19 -6.78
N ARG A 1028 32.66 18.17 -7.58
CA ARG A 1028 31.27 18.57 -7.78
C ARG A 1028 30.91 18.54 -9.25
N PHE A 1029 29.76 17.98 -9.55
CA PHE A 1029 29.23 17.87 -10.90
C PHE A 1029 27.89 18.61 -10.97
N LYS A 1030 27.58 19.16 -12.15
CA LYS A 1030 26.30 19.80 -12.46
C LYS A 1030 25.67 19.11 -13.66
N GLN A 1031 24.35 19.06 -13.72
CA GLN A 1031 23.65 18.34 -14.79
C GLN A 1031 23.92 19.05 -16.15
N THR A 1032 23.86 18.29 -17.24
CA THR A 1032 23.85 18.78 -18.62
C THR A 1032 22.58 18.29 -19.31
N ASP A 1033 22.00 19.18 -20.11
CA ASP A 1033 20.58 19.09 -20.47
C ASP A 1033 20.13 17.83 -21.21
N THR A 1034 19.01 17.28 -20.73
CA THR A 1034 18.12 16.45 -21.54
C THR A 1034 17.57 17.27 -22.70
N GLY A 1035 17.39 16.64 -23.86
CA GLY A 1035 17.14 17.30 -25.16
C GLY A 1035 15.76 17.94 -25.35
N THR A 1036 15.09 18.36 -24.28
CA THR A 1036 13.83 19.10 -24.31
C THR A 1036 14.10 20.53 -24.80
N GLU A 1037 13.55 20.90 -25.97
CA GLU A 1037 13.73 22.25 -26.53
C GLU A 1037 13.04 23.28 -25.63
N ASN A 1038 13.81 24.19 -25.03
CA ASN A 1038 13.30 25.16 -24.05
C ASN A 1038 12.18 26.04 -24.64
N PRO A 1039 10.93 25.94 -24.15
CA PRO A 1039 9.82 26.72 -24.68
C PRO A 1039 9.86 28.19 -24.22
N PHE A 1040 10.63 28.52 -23.18
CA PHE A 1040 10.55 29.81 -22.51
C PHE A 1040 11.66 30.79 -22.93
N THR A 1041 11.23 31.97 -23.39
CA THR A 1041 12.12 33.05 -23.87
C THR A 1041 12.84 33.80 -22.75
N ASP A 1042 12.39 33.67 -21.51
CA ASP A 1042 12.93 34.29 -20.30
C ASP A 1042 13.76 33.32 -19.43
N ILE A 1043 14.12 32.17 -20.00
CA ILE A 1043 14.93 31.12 -19.39
C ILE A 1043 16.16 30.90 -20.28
N SER A 1044 17.35 31.16 -19.74
CA SER A 1044 18.63 31.05 -20.44
C SER A 1044 19.35 29.77 -20.02
N LYS A 1045 20.03 29.09 -20.97
CA LYS A 1045 20.83 27.88 -20.72
C LYS A 1045 21.92 28.04 -19.65
N ASN A 1046 22.27 29.28 -19.31
CA ASN A 1046 23.25 29.60 -18.26
C ASN A 1046 22.60 29.97 -16.90
N ASP A 1047 21.28 29.91 -16.78
CA ASP A 1047 20.58 30.19 -15.52
C ASP A 1047 20.64 28.97 -14.59
N TYR A 1048 20.90 29.18 -13.30
CA TYR A 1048 21.09 28.08 -12.33
C TYR A 1048 19.87 27.15 -12.17
N PHE A 1049 18.70 27.59 -12.62
CA PHE A 1049 17.42 26.88 -12.55
C PHE A 1049 16.99 26.29 -13.89
N TYR A 1050 17.78 26.40 -14.96
CA TYR A 1050 17.41 25.98 -16.30
C TYR A 1050 16.93 24.52 -16.34
N ASP A 1051 17.76 23.59 -15.86
CA ASP A 1051 17.48 22.16 -15.82
C ASP A 1051 16.31 21.81 -14.87
N ALA A 1052 16.00 22.67 -13.90
CA ALA A 1052 14.88 22.49 -12.99
C ALA A 1052 13.56 23.00 -13.59
N VAL A 1053 13.62 24.03 -14.43
CA VAL A 1053 12.48 24.50 -15.21
C VAL A 1053 12.15 23.51 -16.33
N LEU A 1054 13.15 22.99 -17.06
CA LEU A 1054 12.90 21.99 -18.11
C LEU A 1054 12.33 20.69 -17.54
N TRP A 1055 12.94 20.15 -16.48
CA TRP A 1055 12.38 19.00 -15.75
C TRP A 1055 10.94 19.25 -15.30
N ALA A 1056 10.63 20.43 -14.74
CA ALA A 1056 9.28 20.75 -14.32
C ALA A 1056 8.26 20.92 -15.46
N VAL A 1057 8.71 21.11 -16.71
CA VAL A 1057 7.86 21.07 -17.91
C VAL A 1057 7.70 19.63 -18.41
N GLU A 1058 8.79 18.87 -18.47
CA GLU A 1058 8.85 17.49 -18.96
C GLU A 1058 7.95 16.55 -18.13
N GLU A 1059 7.97 16.70 -16.80
CA GLU A 1059 7.08 15.98 -15.87
C GLU A 1059 5.65 16.56 -15.77
N GLY A 1060 5.29 17.56 -16.58
CA GLY A 1060 3.96 18.20 -16.56
C GLY A 1060 3.64 19.04 -15.31
N ILE A 1061 4.62 19.27 -14.43
CA ILE A 1061 4.45 20.01 -13.16
C ILE A 1061 4.04 21.46 -13.41
N THR A 1062 4.58 22.11 -14.45
CA THR A 1062 4.23 23.49 -14.83
C THR A 1062 4.42 23.77 -16.32
N SER A 1063 3.47 24.50 -16.91
CA SER A 1063 3.53 25.04 -18.28
C SER A 1063 4.04 26.49 -18.34
N GLY A 1064 4.63 27.00 -17.26
CA GLY A 1064 5.06 28.40 -17.15
C GLY A 1064 3.94 29.37 -16.74
N THR A 1065 4.09 30.63 -17.12
CA THR A 1065 3.11 31.72 -16.96
C THR A 1065 2.46 32.16 -18.28
N SER A 1066 3.08 31.79 -19.40
CA SER A 1066 2.51 31.73 -20.74
C SER A 1066 3.27 30.65 -21.52
N ASP A 1067 2.77 30.27 -22.69
CA ASP A 1067 3.38 29.33 -23.63
C ASP A 1067 4.87 29.62 -23.95
N THR A 1068 5.34 30.85 -23.71
CA THR A 1068 6.72 31.28 -24.00
C THR A 1068 7.40 32.04 -22.84
N THR A 1069 6.84 32.00 -21.62
CA THR A 1069 7.38 32.75 -20.46
C THR A 1069 7.18 31.99 -19.15
N PHE A 1070 8.25 31.68 -18.42
CA PHE A 1070 8.19 31.00 -17.13
C PHE A 1070 8.04 31.94 -15.92
N SER A 1071 8.51 33.18 -16.04
CA SER A 1071 8.60 34.19 -14.97
C SER A 1071 9.44 33.75 -13.76
N PRO A 1072 10.73 33.37 -13.91
CA PRO A 1072 11.53 32.72 -12.87
C PRO A 1072 11.68 33.53 -11.58
N ASN A 1073 11.80 34.86 -11.70
CA ASN A 1073 12.03 35.78 -10.59
C ASN A 1073 10.75 36.28 -9.91
N VAL A 1074 9.56 35.87 -10.37
CA VAL A 1074 8.29 36.23 -9.72
C VAL A 1074 8.12 35.43 -8.43
N SER A 1075 7.66 36.10 -7.37
CA SER A 1075 7.30 35.45 -6.11
C SER A 1075 6.17 34.45 -6.35
N CYS A 1076 6.34 33.22 -5.88
CA CYS A 1076 5.32 32.20 -6.01
C CYS A 1076 4.31 32.26 -4.85
N THR A 1077 3.04 31.96 -5.13
CA THR A 1077 1.99 31.94 -4.10
C THR A 1077 1.93 30.60 -3.37
N ARG A 1078 1.26 30.57 -2.21
CA ARG A 1078 1.00 29.33 -1.45
C ARG A 1078 0.16 28.32 -2.24
N ALA A 1079 -0.78 28.79 -3.06
CA ALA A 1079 -1.52 27.93 -3.99
C ALA A 1079 -0.61 27.28 -5.03
N GLN A 1080 0.21 28.06 -5.73
CA GLN A 1080 1.14 27.56 -6.75
C GLN A 1080 2.12 26.52 -6.18
N MET A 1081 2.62 26.76 -4.96
CA MET A 1081 3.46 25.81 -4.21
C MET A 1081 2.82 24.44 -4.06
N VAL A 1082 1.63 24.40 -3.50
CA VAL A 1082 0.91 23.16 -3.22
C VAL A 1082 0.48 22.48 -4.52
N THR A 1083 0.09 23.24 -5.55
CA THR A 1083 -0.20 22.68 -6.89
C THR A 1083 1.01 21.99 -7.49
N PHE A 1084 2.22 22.55 -7.39
CA PHE A 1084 3.42 21.92 -7.97
C PHE A 1084 3.80 20.63 -7.22
N LEU A 1085 3.67 20.64 -5.90
CA LEU A 1085 3.91 19.46 -5.05
C LEU A 1085 2.91 18.34 -5.34
N TRP A 1086 1.62 18.66 -5.45
CA TRP A 1086 0.55 17.73 -5.82
C TRP A 1086 0.76 17.08 -7.19
N ARG A 1087 1.24 17.85 -8.18
CA ARG A 1087 1.58 17.34 -9.51
C ARG A 1087 2.77 16.38 -9.48
N VAL A 1088 3.83 16.73 -8.75
CA VAL A 1088 4.96 15.82 -8.48
C VAL A 1088 4.50 14.50 -7.84
N SER A 1089 3.52 14.56 -6.94
CA SER A 1089 2.97 13.37 -6.29
C SER A 1089 2.01 12.54 -7.16
N GLY A 1090 1.84 12.87 -8.44
CA GLY A 1090 1.01 12.09 -9.37
C GLY A 1090 -0.48 12.44 -9.37
N PHE A 1091 -0.85 13.70 -9.06
CA PHE A 1091 -2.24 14.18 -9.01
C PHE A 1091 -3.19 13.37 -8.08
N PRO A 1092 -2.76 12.96 -6.87
CA PRO A 1092 -3.56 12.13 -5.97
C PRO A 1092 -4.87 12.82 -5.58
N LYS A 1093 -6.00 12.10 -5.68
CA LYS A 1093 -7.31 12.60 -5.28
C LYS A 1093 -7.41 12.65 -3.75
N ALA A 1094 -8.06 13.68 -3.23
CA ALA A 1094 -8.37 13.83 -1.80
C ALA A 1094 -9.85 13.54 -1.52
N SER A 1095 -10.14 12.99 -0.34
CA SER A 1095 -11.48 12.61 0.12
C SER A 1095 -12.05 13.55 1.18
N ILE A 1096 -11.28 14.53 1.67
CA ILE A 1096 -11.74 15.49 2.68
C ILE A 1096 -12.64 16.60 2.11
N THR A 1097 -13.52 17.17 2.97
CA THR A 1097 -14.22 18.43 2.67
C THR A 1097 -13.28 19.63 2.87
N ASN A 1098 -13.36 20.63 1.98
CA ASN A 1098 -12.56 21.86 2.07
C ASN A 1098 -12.70 22.58 3.45
N PRO A 1099 -11.63 22.69 4.25
CA PRO A 1099 -11.67 23.35 5.56
C PRO A 1099 -11.43 24.86 5.50
N PHE A 1100 -11.19 25.43 4.31
CA PHE A 1100 -10.76 26.82 4.15
C PHE A 1100 -11.79 27.71 3.45
N THR A 1101 -12.16 28.79 4.12
CA THR A 1101 -13.14 29.79 3.66
C THR A 1101 -12.68 30.65 2.48
N ASP A 1102 -11.38 30.66 2.18
CA ASP A 1102 -10.74 31.40 1.08
C ASP A 1102 -10.25 30.50 -0.06
N VAL A 1103 -10.65 29.24 -0.07
CA VAL A 1103 -10.41 28.27 -1.16
C VAL A 1103 -11.76 27.98 -1.81
N SER A 1104 -11.87 28.24 -3.12
CA SER A 1104 -13.10 28.02 -3.90
C SER A 1104 -13.04 26.67 -4.62
N ALA A 1105 -14.18 25.98 -4.72
CA ALA A 1105 -14.30 24.72 -5.46
C ALA A 1105 -13.91 24.85 -6.95
N ASP A 1106 -14.10 26.03 -7.55
CA ASP A 1106 -13.74 26.29 -8.95
C ASP A 1106 -12.26 26.73 -9.13
N ALA A 1107 -11.45 26.73 -8.06
CA ALA A 1107 -10.06 27.18 -8.11
C ALA A 1107 -9.13 26.08 -8.63
N TYR A 1108 -8.17 26.43 -9.51
CA TYR A 1108 -7.21 25.47 -10.09
C TYR A 1108 -6.34 24.71 -9.06
N TYR A 1109 -6.30 25.21 -7.82
CA TYR A 1109 -5.55 24.65 -6.70
C TYR A 1109 -6.43 23.94 -5.67
N TYR A 1110 -7.73 23.79 -5.91
CA TYR A 1110 -8.69 23.20 -4.97
C TYR A 1110 -8.24 21.80 -4.53
N ASP A 1111 -8.18 20.84 -5.45
CA ASP A 1111 -7.83 19.44 -5.16
C ASP A 1111 -6.44 19.32 -4.52
N ALA A 1112 -5.47 20.10 -5.02
CA ALA A 1112 -4.12 20.15 -4.47
C ALA A 1112 -4.10 20.62 -3.00
N VAL A 1113 -4.91 21.61 -2.65
CA VAL A 1113 -5.02 22.12 -1.26
C VAL A 1113 -5.73 21.13 -0.35
N LEU A 1114 -6.78 20.46 -0.83
CA LEU A 1114 -7.46 19.41 -0.07
C LEU A 1114 -6.51 18.24 0.22
N TRP A 1115 -5.81 17.74 -0.80
CA TRP A 1115 -4.78 16.72 -0.65
C TRP A 1115 -3.69 17.14 0.34
N ALA A 1116 -3.18 18.37 0.25
CA ALA A 1116 -2.15 18.86 1.16
C ALA A 1116 -2.64 19.03 2.62
N VAL A 1117 -3.94 19.12 2.89
CA VAL A 1117 -4.46 19.06 4.26
C VAL A 1117 -4.57 17.61 4.74
N GLU A 1118 -5.13 16.74 3.91
CA GLU A 1118 -5.32 15.32 4.19
C GLU A 1118 -4.00 14.63 4.52
N GLN A 1119 -2.94 14.92 3.77
CA GLN A 1119 -1.58 14.43 4.01
C GLN A 1119 -0.82 15.18 5.12
N GLY A 1120 -1.48 16.07 5.88
CA GLY A 1120 -0.85 16.85 6.96
C GLY A 1120 0.20 17.88 6.52
N ILE A 1121 0.38 18.10 5.22
CA ILE A 1121 1.35 19.03 4.63
C ILE A 1121 1.01 20.49 5.03
N THR A 1122 -0.27 20.85 5.08
CA THR A 1122 -0.74 22.18 5.51
C THR A 1122 -1.89 22.13 6.51
N GLY A 1123 -1.87 23.06 7.47
CA GLY A 1123 -3.03 23.42 8.30
C GLY A 1123 -3.56 24.83 7.98
N GLY A 1124 -3.20 25.37 6.81
CA GLY A 1124 -3.51 26.76 6.44
C GLY A 1124 -2.64 27.80 7.16
N THR A 1125 -3.22 28.98 7.39
CA THR A 1125 -2.58 30.14 8.05
C THR A 1125 -3.27 30.55 9.35
N GLY A 1126 -4.25 29.79 9.83
CA GLY A 1126 -5.15 30.17 10.92
C GLY A 1126 -6.51 30.69 10.43
N ASP A 1127 -7.44 30.94 11.37
CA ASP A 1127 -8.77 31.53 11.14
C ASP A 1127 -9.62 30.88 10.02
N GLY A 1128 -9.46 29.57 9.79
CA GLY A 1128 -10.17 28.86 8.71
C GLY A 1128 -9.76 29.33 7.31
N LYS A 1129 -8.50 29.70 7.11
CA LYS A 1129 -7.94 30.20 5.85
C LYS A 1129 -6.65 29.51 5.44
N PHE A 1130 -6.48 29.32 4.14
CA PHE A 1130 -5.25 28.86 3.52
C PHE A 1130 -4.34 30.01 3.06
N SER A 1131 -4.90 31.19 2.77
CA SER A 1131 -4.25 32.33 2.13
C SER A 1131 -3.60 31.96 0.77
N PRO A 1132 -4.37 31.50 -0.23
CA PRO A 1132 -3.84 30.94 -1.49
C PRO A 1132 -2.95 31.92 -2.27
N ASP A 1133 -3.36 33.18 -2.38
CA ASP A 1133 -2.65 34.24 -3.12
C ASP A 1133 -1.47 34.85 -2.35
N ALA A 1134 -1.29 34.51 -1.06
CA ALA A 1134 -0.20 35.06 -0.28
C ALA A 1134 1.16 34.53 -0.78
N PRO A 1135 2.20 35.39 -0.88
CA PRO A 1135 3.56 34.98 -1.18
C PRO A 1135 4.04 33.88 -0.23
N CYS A 1136 4.56 32.79 -0.77
CA CYS A 1136 5.12 31.71 0.05
C CYS A 1136 6.55 32.07 0.49
N THR A 1137 6.85 32.01 1.78
CA THR A 1137 8.20 32.27 2.30
C THR A 1137 9.10 31.03 2.17
N ARG A 1138 10.44 31.23 2.23
CA ARG A 1138 11.41 30.14 2.20
C ARG A 1138 11.23 29.15 3.36
N ALA A 1139 10.86 29.64 4.56
CA ALA A 1139 10.51 28.79 5.70
C ALA A 1139 9.26 27.92 5.44
N GLN A 1140 8.23 28.48 4.79
CA GLN A 1140 7.03 27.74 4.42
C GLN A 1140 7.33 26.68 3.35
N MET A 1141 8.14 27.01 2.34
CA MET A 1141 8.63 26.07 1.32
C MET A 1141 9.32 24.86 1.95
N ALA A 1142 10.36 25.09 2.77
CA ALA A 1142 11.06 24.00 3.45
C ALA A 1142 10.11 23.14 4.31
N THR A 1143 9.12 23.75 4.97
CA THR A 1143 8.15 23.03 5.81
C THR A 1143 7.17 22.19 4.98
N PHE A 1144 6.76 22.65 3.80
CA PHE A 1144 5.91 21.85 2.91
C PHE A 1144 6.63 20.61 2.38
N LEU A 1145 7.86 20.76 1.89
CA LEU A 1145 8.69 19.63 1.44
C LEU A 1145 8.98 18.65 2.57
N TRP A 1146 9.34 19.16 3.76
CA TRP A 1146 9.61 18.34 4.94
C TRP A 1146 8.39 17.54 5.40
N ARG A 1147 7.19 18.12 5.36
CA ARG A 1147 5.97 17.38 5.73
C ARG A 1147 5.55 16.38 4.68
N ALA A 1148 5.68 16.70 3.40
CA ALA A 1148 5.49 15.75 2.31
C ALA A 1148 6.47 14.56 2.39
N ALA A 1149 7.65 14.77 2.99
CA ALA A 1149 8.61 13.72 3.32
C ALA A 1149 8.24 12.85 4.55
N GLY A 1150 7.06 13.04 5.16
CA GLY A 1150 6.69 12.37 6.42
C GLY A 1150 7.25 13.03 7.69
N SER A 1151 7.71 14.29 7.62
CA SER A 1151 8.31 15.05 8.73
C SER A 1151 9.51 14.36 9.43
N PRO A 1152 10.50 13.82 8.69
CA PRO A 1152 11.62 13.06 9.25
C PRO A 1152 12.45 13.88 10.24
N ALA A 1153 12.92 13.25 11.32
CA ALA A 1153 13.76 13.92 12.30
C ALA A 1153 15.16 14.22 11.69
N PRO A 1154 15.64 15.48 11.72
CA PRO A 1154 17.01 15.78 11.29
C PRO A 1154 18.04 15.18 12.25
N ALA A 1155 19.23 14.88 11.72
CA ALA A 1155 20.34 14.30 12.49
C ALA A 1155 20.87 15.28 13.56
N SER A 1156 20.71 16.58 13.35
CA SER A 1156 21.00 17.65 14.31
C SER A 1156 19.75 18.46 14.65
N ASN A 1157 19.58 18.84 15.92
CA ASN A 1157 18.60 19.86 16.33
C ASN A 1157 19.14 21.30 16.22
N VAL A 1158 20.45 21.47 15.98
CA VAL A 1158 21.11 22.77 15.78
C VAL A 1158 21.17 23.08 14.28
N SER A 1159 20.66 24.24 13.87
CA SER A 1159 20.67 24.63 12.45
C SER A 1159 22.06 25.08 11.98
N ALA A 1160 22.39 24.76 10.73
CA ALA A 1160 23.58 25.30 10.05
C ALA A 1160 23.51 26.81 9.75
N PHE A 1161 22.34 27.45 9.90
CA PHE A 1161 22.13 28.86 9.55
C PHE A 1161 21.96 29.76 10.78
N THR A 1162 22.66 30.89 10.78
CA THR A 1162 22.70 31.85 11.90
C THR A 1162 21.40 32.62 12.14
N ASP A 1163 20.49 32.62 11.17
CA ASP A 1163 19.18 33.26 11.20
C ASP A 1163 18.01 32.26 11.36
N VAL A 1164 18.31 31.03 11.79
CA VAL A 1164 17.32 29.98 12.11
C VAL A 1164 17.43 29.63 13.60
N PRO A 1165 16.70 30.33 14.49
CA PRO A 1165 16.78 30.07 15.93
C PRO A 1165 16.24 28.68 16.29
N GLU A 1166 16.92 28.01 17.22
CA GLU A 1166 16.44 26.76 17.83
C GLU A 1166 15.04 26.96 18.44
N GLY A 1167 14.14 26.01 18.21
CA GLY A 1167 12.73 26.10 18.61
C GLY A 1167 11.81 26.88 17.66
N SER A 1168 12.32 27.48 16.58
CA SER A 1168 11.44 28.06 15.53
C SER A 1168 10.61 26.96 14.85
N TRP A 1169 9.37 27.26 14.47
CA TRP A 1169 8.45 26.27 13.88
C TRP A 1169 8.95 25.61 12.59
N TYR A 1170 9.85 26.29 11.87
CA TYR A 1170 10.52 25.80 10.65
C TYR A 1170 11.93 25.23 10.91
N ALA A 1171 12.47 25.27 12.13
CA ALA A 1171 13.88 24.96 12.38
C ALA A 1171 14.26 23.52 11.97
N LYS A 1172 13.41 22.54 12.32
CA LYS A 1172 13.60 21.13 11.92
C LYS A 1172 13.51 20.94 10.41
N ALA A 1173 12.53 21.57 9.76
CA ALA A 1173 12.34 21.49 8.32
C ALA A 1173 13.51 22.11 7.54
N VAL A 1174 14.04 23.25 7.99
CA VAL A 1174 15.20 23.90 7.36
C VAL A 1174 16.48 23.09 7.60
N GLN A 1175 16.66 22.51 8.78
CA GLN A 1175 17.82 21.66 9.06
C GLN A 1175 17.79 20.35 8.27
N TRP A 1176 16.63 19.69 8.16
CA TRP A 1176 16.45 18.54 7.27
C TRP A 1176 16.72 18.93 5.81
N ALA A 1177 16.16 20.04 5.32
CA ALA A 1177 16.36 20.47 3.94
C ALA A 1177 17.82 20.88 3.64
N TYR A 1178 18.61 21.23 4.66
CA TYR A 1178 20.06 21.40 4.55
C TYR A 1178 20.79 20.05 4.50
N GLU A 1179 20.44 19.12 5.41
CA GLU A 1179 21.02 17.77 5.45
C GLU A 1179 20.77 16.96 4.16
N GLN A 1180 19.61 17.15 3.52
CA GLN A 1180 19.27 16.54 2.21
C GLN A 1180 19.77 17.36 1.00
N ASN A 1181 20.60 18.38 1.19
CA ASN A 1181 21.11 19.27 0.13
C ASN A 1181 20.04 20.03 -0.70
N ILE A 1182 18.77 20.03 -0.26
CA ILE A 1182 17.66 20.77 -0.89
C ILE A 1182 17.89 22.29 -0.82
N THR A 1183 18.64 22.79 0.17
CA THR A 1183 18.98 24.22 0.29
C THR A 1183 20.35 24.48 0.93
N ASN A 1184 21.21 25.19 0.21
CA ASN A 1184 22.48 25.74 0.73
C ASN A 1184 22.34 27.14 1.38
N GLY A 1185 21.11 27.65 1.54
CA GLY A 1185 20.83 28.99 2.06
C GLY A 1185 20.96 30.09 1.01
N THR A 1186 21.09 31.34 1.46
CA THR A 1186 21.17 32.55 0.62
C THR A 1186 22.56 33.21 0.61
N GLY A 1187 23.56 32.58 1.23
CA GLY A 1187 24.89 33.16 1.48
C GLY A 1187 25.07 33.65 2.92
N ASP A 1188 26.30 34.06 3.27
CA ASP A 1188 26.70 34.61 4.58
C ASP A 1188 26.27 33.79 5.82
N GLY A 1189 26.12 32.47 5.69
CA GLY A 1189 25.65 31.60 6.77
C GLY A 1189 24.18 31.84 7.15
N LYS A 1190 23.34 32.24 6.18
CA LYS A 1190 21.92 32.55 6.36
C LYS A 1190 21.00 31.74 5.45
N PHE A 1191 19.81 31.42 5.95
CA PHE A 1191 18.72 30.81 5.19
C PHE A 1191 17.74 31.82 4.61
N SER A 1192 17.61 33.01 5.23
CA SER A 1192 16.58 34.02 4.97
C SER A 1192 15.14 33.47 5.06
N PRO A 1193 14.69 33.00 6.24
CA PRO A 1193 13.41 32.28 6.40
C PRO A 1193 12.17 33.08 5.94
N ASP A 1194 12.14 34.38 6.22
CA ASP A 1194 11.02 35.27 5.90
C ASP A 1194 11.04 35.80 4.46
N ALA A 1195 12.11 35.54 3.69
CA ALA A 1195 12.17 35.99 2.30
C ALA A 1195 11.18 35.18 1.43
N THR A 1196 10.54 35.86 0.47
CA THR A 1196 9.62 35.25 -0.48
C THR A 1196 10.34 34.30 -1.43
N CYS A 1197 9.80 33.10 -1.64
CA CYS A 1197 10.34 32.12 -2.56
C CYS A 1197 9.92 32.45 -4.00
N THR A 1198 10.89 32.55 -4.91
CA THR A 1198 10.65 32.76 -6.35
C THR A 1198 10.23 31.46 -7.05
N ARG A 1199 9.58 31.57 -8.21
CA ARG A 1199 9.23 30.40 -9.06
C ARG A 1199 10.43 29.52 -9.40
N ALA A 1200 11.58 30.12 -9.71
CA ALA A 1200 12.83 29.42 -9.95
C ALA A 1200 13.34 28.65 -8.71
N GLN A 1201 13.37 29.30 -7.54
CA GLN A 1201 13.78 28.64 -6.29
C GLN A 1201 12.83 27.50 -5.91
N MET A 1202 11.54 27.63 -6.21
CA MET A 1202 10.55 26.59 -5.97
C MET A 1202 10.82 25.32 -6.79
N VAL A 1203 10.94 25.42 -8.12
CA VAL A 1203 11.19 24.23 -8.95
C VAL A 1203 12.57 23.63 -8.68
N GLN A 1204 13.57 24.44 -8.35
CA GLN A 1204 14.90 23.95 -7.95
C GLN A 1204 14.84 23.08 -6.69
N MET A 1205 14.22 23.57 -5.60
CA MET A 1205 14.10 22.82 -4.35
C MET A 1205 13.22 21.57 -4.52
N LEU A 1206 12.15 21.68 -5.33
CA LEU A 1206 11.25 20.57 -5.62
C LEU A 1206 11.93 19.45 -6.44
N LYS A 1207 12.72 19.79 -7.46
CA LYS A 1207 13.52 18.83 -8.25
C LYS A 1207 14.48 18.03 -7.37
N ILE A 1208 15.25 18.73 -6.53
CA ILE A 1208 16.21 18.09 -5.63
C ILE A 1208 15.48 17.16 -4.64
N SER A 1209 14.35 17.61 -4.08
CA SER A 1209 13.54 16.77 -3.17
C SER A 1209 12.98 15.53 -3.87
N ASN A 1210 12.51 15.63 -5.12
CA ASN A 1210 11.94 14.51 -5.85
C ASN A 1210 12.96 13.41 -6.23
N GLN A 1211 14.22 13.80 -6.45
CA GLN A 1211 15.32 12.86 -6.72
C GLN A 1211 15.73 12.00 -5.51
N GLU A 1212 15.28 12.35 -4.30
CA GLU A 1212 15.52 11.57 -3.09
C GLU A 1212 14.27 10.76 -2.66
N PHE A 1213 13.05 11.20 -3.02
CA PHE A 1213 11.81 10.46 -2.71
C PHE A 1213 11.68 9.11 -3.44
N HIS A 1214 12.32 8.94 -4.59
CA HIS A 1214 12.36 7.68 -5.33
C HIS A 1214 13.30 6.63 -4.72
N VAL A 1215 13.93 6.92 -3.57
CA VAL A 1215 14.87 6.03 -2.86
C VAL A 1215 14.25 5.43 -1.58
N VAL A 1216 13.00 5.78 -1.25
CA VAL A 1216 12.33 5.35 0.00
C VAL A 1216 10.87 4.90 -0.25
N LYS A 1217 10.65 4.13 -1.32
CA LYS A 1217 9.44 3.34 -1.56
C LYS A 1217 9.82 1.90 -1.89
#